data_AF-A0AA88HD17-F1
#
_entry.id   AF-A0AA88HD17-F1
#
_cell.length_a   1.000
_cell.length_b   1.000
_cell.length_c   1.000
_cell.angle_alpha   90.00
_cell.angle_beta   90.00
_cell.angle_gamma   90.00
#
_symmetry.space_group_name_H-M   'P 1'
#
loop_
_entity.id
_entity.type
_entity.pdbx_description
1 polymer ?
#
loop_
_entity_poly.entity_id
_entity_poly.type
_entity_poly.pdbx_seq_one_letter_code
_entity_poly.pdbx_strand_id
1 'polypeptide(L)'
;MPGRAKRSWCGCFQPDEPPEITYCVTSQGGTLQLQYLTPIIPMPDEEEVNARFLDVIDELDLAGPKKAAMLSLPLEKKWQIYLDRTNKELDRDNETIHPEQYIERVQAISGLPYPTEDETELFKRTQLYDELKTALRSQPHSYVLRFIDNNGLVTLLEALTAMDYDVQQSSIHSALIGCFKALMNNTVGRSHVLTHPTAIQVIARGLTTGCMKTKTAVLEILAAVCLVPGGHKKVLQSLQEFQEYAGERTRFQTLINDLGRSHRSFTDEVALKTAVMCLINAVLNYGPGEESLEFRLHLRYELFNLGIEPVLDKLRKYENSTLDKHLDFFDMVRHDDERELSKRFDEMSLDLSNTSAMFEYLRKRLTHTPAYPHFMSMLQHCLLLPLDYSSHPQHWLLFDRLVQQIVLQSENGYDPDVSPLNINVKEVVHLLATEEELIAARGRAEELEKENIDIVNRLTNKEQELEARLQEKEDIENTLSRVKEKLERETRGHLEFKQKAGELEYRLNEINEQLGTERNRVQRLEHIISTGNISDDAKSVLPSPTGTLLPSIMPSSIRPPPPPHFFGNLPPPPLGIPPPLPGGPGMQLMPVKSVIKKEIPPSSAPLKSFNWTKLPDHKLSGTVWAELDEQKLYKVLDLKDFDKMFSAYQKNGMNGIDGSVEDLCLVTRTKSKSLTLIDSRRAQNCNILLTKLKMTNEEIIRVILSMDSTDKMPLDMVEQLLKFVPTPEERALLDEHSDDCESLSRADRFLYDISRVIHFEQRLSALYYKKKFPNQLNDLWPRVLAVSEASKEAIRSKRFKRVLELILAIGNYMNRGARGNAVGFKLTSLNKLADTKSGSSKQTLLHYIIETIESKLKDLLKIEEDLSHVKDAAKVK
;
A
#
# COMPACT_ATOMS: atom_id res chain seq x y z
N MET A 1 102.27 -12.20 40.85
CA MET A 1 103.59 -11.53 40.81
C MET A 1 103.55 -10.42 39.74
N PRO A 2 104.42 -9.40 39.82
CA PRO A 2 104.03 -7.98 39.86
C PRO A 2 103.87 -7.33 38.47
N GLY A 3 103.38 -6.08 38.30
CA GLY A 3 102.94 -5.01 39.22
C GLY A 3 103.11 -3.63 38.51
N ARG A 4 102.98 -2.43 39.09
CA ARG A 4 102.21 -1.86 40.22
C ARG A 4 102.53 -0.34 40.25
N ALA A 5 101.55 0.53 40.60
CA ALA A 5 101.74 1.97 40.96
C ALA A 5 102.12 2.96 39.82
N LYS A 6 101.90 4.29 39.92
CA LYS A 6 100.90 5.16 40.60
C LYS A 6 101.06 6.62 40.12
N ARG A 7 99.95 7.36 39.94
CA ARG A 7 99.71 8.83 40.16
C ARG A 7 98.37 9.18 39.47
N SER A 8 97.36 9.90 39.99
CA SER A 8 97.20 10.93 41.05
C SER A 8 97.74 12.32 40.69
N TRP A 9 97.00 13.45 40.75
CA TRP A 9 95.56 13.67 41.04
C TRP A 9 95.23 15.15 40.74
N CYS A 10 94.10 15.45 40.09
CA CYS A 10 93.35 16.71 40.15
C CYS A 10 92.02 16.55 39.39
N GLY A 11 90.91 17.22 39.70
CA GLY A 11 90.71 18.11 40.85
C GLY A 11 89.97 19.42 40.57
N CYS A 12 88.94 19.44 39.72
CA CYS A 12 87.97 20.54 39.57
C CYS A 12 86.78 20.12 38.68
N PHE A 13 85.63 19.76 39.26
CA PHE A 13 84.29 19.82 38.65
C PHE A 13 83.23 19.81 39.77
N GLN A 14 82.10 20.50 39.55
CA GLN A 14 80.95 20.55 40.46
C GLN A 14 79.86 19.55 40.03
N PRO A 15 78.83 19.25 40.85
CA PRO A 15 77.92 18.12 40.58
C PRO A 15 76.83 18.37 39.54
N ASP A 16 76.49 19.63 39.25
CA ASP A 16 75.15 20.01 38.75
C ASP A 16 75.11 20.59 37.32
N GLU A 17 76.02 20.18 36.43
CA GLU A 17 75.91 20.44 34.97
C GLU A 17 76.02 19.13 34.16
N PRO A 18 75.07 18.84 33.25
CA PRO A 18 75.18 17.70 32.34
C PRO A 18 76.24 17.96 31.27
N PRO A 19 76.97 16.94 30.78
CA PRO A 19 78.05 17.14 29.82
C PRO A 19 77.52 17.59 28.45
N GLU A 20 78.03 18.71 27.94
CA GLU A 20 77.80 19.13 26.56
C GLU A 20 78.42 18.14 25.57
N ILE A 21 77.61 17.54 24.70
CA ILE A 21 78.06 16.63 23.64
C ILE A 21 77.85 17.31 22.28
N THR A 22 78.89 17.97 21.77
CA THR A 22 78.91 18.47 20.39
C THR A 22 79.57 17.45 19.45
N TYR A 23 79.01 17.26 18.25
CA TYR A 23 79.67 16.56 17.16
C TYR A 23 80.00 17.52 16.00
N CYS A 24 81.04 17.18 15.22
CA CYS A 24 81.47 17.97 14.08
C CYS A 24 80.91 17.41 12.78
N VAL A 25 80.41 18.29 11.90
CA VAL A 25 80.04 17.97 10.52
C VAL A 25 80.84 18.86 9.58
N THR A 26 81.48 18.27 8.58
CA THR A 26 82.17 19.02 7.52
C THR A 26 81.17 19.44 6.44
N SER A 27 80.95 20.76 6.31
CA SER A 27 80.30 21.30 5.11
C SER A 27 81.25 21.22 3.90
N GLN A 28 80.71 21.38 2.68
CA GLN A 28 81.47 21.19 1.43
C GLN A 28 82.64 22.18 1.20
N GLY A 29 82.84 23.17 2.08
CA GLY A 29 84.00 24.07 2.10
C GLY A 29 85.17 23.61 2.99
N GLY A 30 85.06 22.49 3.71
CA GLY A 30 86.13 21.95 4.56
C GLY A 30 86.32 22.64 5.92
N THR A 31 85.63 23.74 6.20
CA THR A 31 85.52 24.33 7.54
C THR A 31 84.65 23.49 8.46
N LEU A 32 85.20 23.12 9.61
CA LEU A 32 84.47 22.49 10.71
C LEU A 32 83.60 23.54 11.42
N GLN A 33 82.31 23.28 11.56
CA GLN A 33 81.43 24.03 12.46
C GLN A 33 80.88 23.08 13.53
N LEU A 34 80.83 23.58 14.76
CA LEU A 34 80.16 22.91 15.88
C LEU A 34 78.67 23.26 15.80
N GLN A 35 77.82 22.24 15.79
CA GLN A 35 76.37 22.40 15.80
C GLN A 35 75.83 21.86 17.13
N TYR A 36 75.06 22.69 17.83
CA TYR A 36 74.49 22.33 19.13
C TYR A 36 73.36 21.31 18.96
N LEU A 37 73.31 20.31 19.84
CA LEU A 37 72.11 19.50 20.02
C LEU A 37 71.00 20.37 20.64
N THR A 38 69.77 20.22 20.14
CA THR A 38 68.60 20.90 20.71
C THR A 38 68.36 20.48 22.17
N PRO A 39 67.82 21.36 23.02
CA PRO A 39 67.71 21.08 24.45
C PRO A 39 66.91 19.82 24.74
N ILE A 40 67.47 18.92 25.55
CA ILE A 40 66.72 17.81 26.13
C ILE A 40 65.76 18.43 27.15
N ILE A 41 64.49 18.59 26.76
CA ILE A 41 63.44 18.98 27.71
C ILE A 41 63.38 17.85 28.76
N PRO A 42 63.68 18.14 30.04
CA PRO A 42 63.68 17.11 31.08
C PRO A 42 62.29 16.50 31.19
N MET A 43 62.23 15.18 31.38
CA MET A 43 60.95 14.49 31.53
C MET A 43 60.21 15.04 32.76
N PRO A 44 58.99 15.58 32.62
CA PRO A 44 58.21 16.06 33.75
C PRO A 44 57.69 14.89 34.61
N ASP A 45 56.85 15.18 35.60
CA ASP A 45 56.32 14.14 36.49
C ASP A 45 55.37 13.15 35.80
N GLU A 46 55.03 12.07 36.50
CA GLU A 46 54.19 11.00 35.95
C GLU A 46 52.79 11.49 35.56
N GLU A 47 52.23 12.49 36.25
CA GLU A 47 50.90 13.01 35.94
C GLU A 47 50.95 13.89 34.67
N GLU A 48 51.94 14.78 34.54
CA GLU A 48 52.13 15.63 33.37
C GLU A 48 52.56 14.84 32.12
N VAL A 49 53.44 13.84 32.24
CA VAL A 49 53.80 12.95 31.11
C VAL A 49 52.58 12.18 30.62
N ASN A 50 51.75 11.64 31.52
CA ASN A 50 50.54 10.94 31.13
C ASN A 50 49.49 11.89 30.52
N ALA A 51 49.33 13.10 31.04
CA ALA A 51 48.42 14.11 30.49
C ALA A 51 48.82 14.52 29.07
N ARG A 52 50.07 14.96 28.87
CA ARG A 52 50.60 15.33 27.55
C ARG A 52 50.56 14.17 26.54
N PHE A 53 50.64 12.93 27.01
CA PHE A 53 50.54 11.74 26.16
C PHE A 53 49.08 11.33 25.86
N LEU A 54 48.10 11.72 26.69
CA LEU A 54 46.68 11.57 26.36
C LEU A 54 46.30 12.47 25.18
N ASP A 55 46.76 13.73 25.16
CA ASP A 55 46.57 14.64 24.02
C ASP A 55 47.10 14.00 22.72
N VAL A 56 48.30 13.42 22.76
CA VAL A 56 48.92 12.70 21.62
C VAL A 56 48.13 11.48 21.19
N ILE A 57 47.48 10.76 22.10
CA ILE A 57 46.64 9.60 21.81
C ILE A 57 45.32 10.00 21.14
N ASP A 58 44.68 11.07 21.60
CA ASP A 58 43.42 11.55 21.03
C ASP A 58 43.66 12.18 19.66
N GLU A 59 44.78 12.87 19.48
CA GLU A 59 45.33 13.30 18.19
C GLU A 59 45.87 12.17 17.28
N LEU A 60 45.71 10.89 17.66
CA LEU A 60 45.93 9.72 16.81
C LEU A 60 44.63 8.93 16.52
N ASP A 61 43.49 9.34 17.08
CA ASP A 61 42.16 8.78 16.79
C ASP A 61 42.07 7.23 16.92
N LEU A 62 42.74 6.68 17.94
CA LEU A 62 42.96 5.24 18.05
C LEU A 62 41.75 4.48 18.65
N ALA A 63 41.30 3.45 17.92
CA ALA A 63 40.32 2.48 18.43
C ALA A 63 40.79 1.77 19.71
N GLY A 64 39.83 1.44 20.59
CA GLY A 64 40.03 0.99 21.98
C GLY A 64 41.23 0.07 22.25
N PRO A 65 41.39 -1.08 21.57
CA PRO A 65 42.52 -1.99 21.81
C PRO A 65 43.90 -1.36 21.53
N LYS A 66 43.99 -0.48 20.52
CA LYS A 66 45.24 0.26 20.21
C LYS A 66 45.47 1.40 21.20
N LYS A 67 44.41 2.12 21.58
CA LYS A 67 44.48 3.16 22.63
C LYS A 67 44.94 2.57 23.97
N ALA A 68 44.39 1.43 24.39
CA ALA A 68 44.83 0.71 25.58
C ALA A 68 46.30 0.25 25.50
N ALA A 69 46.76 -0.23 24.33
CA ALA A 69 48.14 -0.64 24.12
C ALA A 69 49.15 0.53 24.08
N MET A 70 48.71 1.75 23.74
CA MET A 70 49.52 2.96 23.91
C MET A 70 49.56 3.41 25.37
N LEU A 71 48.41 3.40 26.06
CA LEU A 71 48.30 3.81 27.47
C LEU A 71 49.16 2.94 28.43
N SER A 72 49.38 1.67 28.09
CA SER A 72 50.23 0.75 28.86
C SER A 72 51.74 0.83 28.57
N LEU A 73 52.19 1.79 27.75
CA LEU A 73 53.62 2.03 27.52
C LEU A 73 54.33 2.61 28.76
N PRO A 74 55.62 2.26 29.00
CA PRO A 74 56.47 2.93 29.98
C PRO A 74 56.60 4.44 29.74
N LEU A 75 56.77 5.21 30.82
CA LEU A 75 56.82 6.68 30.81
C LEU A 75 57.90 7.24 29.86
N GLU A 76 59.06 6.60 29.82
CA GLU A 76 60.17 7.01 28.97
C GLU A 76 59.81 6.91 27.49
N LYS A 77 59.00 5.90 27.11
CA LYS A 77 58.49 5.75 25.75
C LYS A 77 57.37 6.74 25.45
N LYS A 78 56.50 7.04 26.41
CA LYS A 78 55.46 8.07 26.27
C LYS A 78 56.10 9.44 25.99
N TRP A 79 57.11 9.81 26.79
CA TRP A 79 57.85 11.06 26.63
C TRP A 79 58.65 11.09 25.31
N GLN A 80 59.29 9.98 24.92
CA GLN A 80 59.99 9.90 23.63
C GLN A 80 59.04 10.08 22.44
N ILE A 81 57.84 9.47 22.47
CA ILE A 81 56.84 9.61 21.40
C ILE A 81 56.27 11.03 21.36
N TYR A 82 56.04 11.66 22.52
CA TYR A 82 55.64 13.07 22.61
C TYR A 82 56.68 14.00 21.96
N LEU A 83 57.95 13.90 22.35
CA LEU A 83 59.02 14.75 21.79
C LEU A 83 59.25 14.52 20.28
N ASP A 84 59.28 13.25 19.83
CA ASP A 84 59.41 12.91 18.41
C ASP A 84 58.24 13.48 17.58
N ARG A 85 57.03 13.50 18.15
CA ARG A 85 55.85 14.09 17.53
C ARG A 85 55.92 15.62 17.49
N THR A 86 56.17 16.29 18.62
CA THR A 86 56.21 17.76 18.70
C THR A 86 57.33 18.35 17.84
N ASN A 87 58.51 17.73 17.79
CA ASN A 87 59.58 18.16 16.88
C ASN A 87 59.14 18.06 15.41
N LYS A 88 58.50 16.94 15.03
CA LYS A 88 57.95 16.78 13.67
C LYS A 88 56.79 17.71 13.38
N GLU A 89 56.08 18.23 14.37
CA GLU A 89 55.00 19.22 14.17
C GLU A 89 55.61 20.62 13.93
N LEU A 90 56.65 21.00 14.69
CA LEU A 90 57.44 22.22 14.44
C LEU A 90 58.12 22.24 13.06
N ASP A 91 58.64 21.09 12.61
CA ASP A 91 59.17 20.96 11.24
C ASP A 91 58.05 21.05 10.18
N ARG A 92 56.88 20.43 10.43
CA ARG A 92 55.77 20.35 9.46
C ARG A 92 55.00 21.65 9.26
N ASP A 93 54.90 22.54 10.25
CA ASP A 93 54.19 23.81 10.11
C ASP A 93 54.82 24.74 9.04
N ASN A 94 56.09 24.53 8.68
CA ASN A 94 56.76 25.27 7.60
C ASN A 94 56.54 24.68 6.19
N GLU A 95 56.10 23.42 6.06
CA GLU A 95 55.96 22.72 4.78
C GLU A 95 54.53 22.23 4.47
N THR A 96 53.63 22.19 5.47
CA THR A 96 52.29 21.60 5.32
C THR A 96 51.26 22.60 4.80
N ILE A 97 50.70 22.29 3.62
CA ILE A 97 49.53 23.01 3.07
C ILE A 97 48.34 22.86 4.05
N HIS A 98 47.82 24.00 4.54
CA HIS A 98 46.69 24.03 5.47
C HIS A 98 45.35 23.59 4.82
N PRO A 99 44.37 23.10 5.61
CA PRO A 99 43.08 22.63 5.10
C PRO A 99 42.36 23.63 4.18
N GLU A 100 42.35 24.91 4.53
CA GLU A 100 41.67 25.98 3.81
C GLU A 100 42.23 26.17 2.40
N GLN A 101 43.54 26.04 2.22
CA GLN A 101 44.18 26.14 0.90
C GLN A 101 43.79 24.98 -0.03
N TYR A 102 43.54 23.79 0.52
CA TYR A 102 42.97 22.70 -0.28
C TYR A 102 41.50 22.97 -0.64
N ILE A 103 40.72 23.52 0.29
CA ILE A 103 39.30 23.87 0.07
C ILE A 103 39.20 24.92 -1.06
N GLU A 104 39.97 26.02 -1.00
CA GLU A 104 40.04 27.03 -2.06
C GLU A 104 40.44 26.44 -3.42
N ARG A 105 41.47 25.58 -3.47
CA ARG A 105 41.93 24.94 -4.71
C ARG A 105 40.88 23.97 -5.29
N VAL A 106 40.18 23.22 -4.44
CA VAL A 106 39.10 22.31 -4.87
C VAL A 106 37.91 23.11 -5.41
N GLN A 107 37.51 24.20 -4.74
CA GLN A 107 36.48 25.11 -5.23
C GLN A 107 36.87 25.72 -6.60
N ALA A 108 38.14 26.12 -6.78
CA ALA A 108 38.63 26.69 -8.03
C ALA A 108 38.65 25.71 -9.23
N ILE A 109 38.67 24.39 -9.00
CA ILE A 109 38.56 23.36 -10.06
C ILE A 109 37.19 22.69 -10.13
N SER A 110 36.29 22.98 -9.19
CA SER A 110 34.94 22.41 -9.13
C SER A 110 34.08 22.89 -10.31
N GLY A 111 33.39 21.98 -10.98
CA GLY A 111 32.56 22.30 -12.15
C GLY A 111 33.33 22.76 -13.40
N LEU A 112 34.67 22.74 -13.40
CA LEU A 112 35.44 22.93 -14.63
C LEU A 112 35.25 21.71 -15.55
N PRO A 113 35.08 21.91 -16.88
CA PRO A 113 34.90 20.81 -17.82
C PRO A 113 36.14 19.92 -17.91
N TYR A 114 35.93 18.69 -18.36
CA TYR A 114 37.00 17.73 -18.63
C TYR A 114 38.11 18.32 -19.54
N PRO A 115 39.40 18.19 -19.18
CA PRO A 115 40.51 18.72 -19.97
C PRO A 115 40.86 17.79 -21.16
N THR A 116 40.03 17.82 -22.20
CA THR A 116 40.11 16.92 -23.37
C THR A 116 41.45 16.92 -24.12
N GLU A 117 42.19 18.03 -24.10
CA GLU A 117 43.47 18.21 -24.83
C GLU A 117 44.69 18.45 -23.92
N ASP A 118 44.53 18.48 -22.59
CA ASP A 118 45.64 18.71 -21.65
C ASP A 118 45.72 17.61 -20.57
N GLU A 119 46.47 16.54 -20.88
CA GLU A 119 46.81 15.47 -19.94
C GLU A 119 47.55 15.99 -18.70
N THR A 120 48.28 17.11 -18.81
CA THR A 120 48.97 17.76 -17.68
C THR A 120 47.98 18.35 -16.70
N GLU A 121 46.89 18.96 -17.19
CA GLU A 121 45.80 19.49 -16.38
C GLU A 121 44.98 18.36 -15.74
N LEU A 122 44.71 17.28 -16.47
CA LEU A 122 44.11 16.06 -15.91
C LEU A 122 44.95 15.49 -14.76
N PHE A 123 46.28 15.45 -14.94
CA PHE A 123 47.22 15.00 -13.91
C PHE A 123 47.21 15.93 -12.70
N LYS A 124 47.34 17.26 -12.87
CA LYS A 124 47.29 18.24 -11.77
C LYS A 124 45.99 18.14 -10.95
N ARG A 125 44.83 18.05 -11.60
CA ARG A 125 43.53 17.93 -10.90
C ARG A 125 43.43 16.62 -10.12
N THR A 126 43.92 15.52 -10.70
CA THR A 126 43.99 14.22 -9.99
C THR A 126 44.96 14.30 -8.80
N GLN A 127 46.14 14.90 -8.99
CA GLN A 127 47.18 15.06 -7.97
C GLN A 127 46.67 15.88 -6.77
N LEU A 128 45.94 16.98 -6.99
CA LEU A 128 45.37 17.79 -5.90
C LEU A 128 44.50 16.97 -4.95
N TYR A 129 43.62 16.12 -5.50
CA TYR A 129 42.79 15.22 -4.69
C TYR A 129 43.61 14.09 -4.06
N ASP A 130 44.64 13.57 -4.72
CA ASP A 130 45.52 12.54 -4.14
C ASP A 130 46.41 13.05 -2.99
N GLU A 131 46.82 14.32 -3.06
CA GLU A 131 47.49 15.06 -1.98
C GLU A 131 46.52 15.31 -0.81
N LEU A 132 45.32 15.85 -1.07
CA LEU A 132 44.29 16.09 -0.05
C LEU A 132 43.87 14.79 0.65
N LYS A 133 43.61 13.71 -0.11
CA LYS A 133 43.38 12.35 0.39
C LYS A 133 44.51 11.86 1.29
N THR A 134 45.75 12.21 0.96
CA THR A 134 46.91 11.83 1.78
C THR A 134 46.93 12.63 3.07
N ALA A 135 46.75 13.97 3.00
CA ALA A 135 46.67 14.84 4.17
C ALA A 135 45.56 14.41 5.15
N LEU A 136 44.33 14.22 4.66
CA LEU A 136 43.17 13.75 5.45
C LEU A 136 43.36 12.36 6.10
N ARG A 137 44.38 11.60 5.68
CA ARG A 137 44.70 10.26 6.21
C ARG A 137 45.92 10.26 7.14
N SER A 138 46.87 11.18 6.99
CA SER A 138 48.16 11.17 7.71
C SER A 138 48.42 12.37 8.61
N GLN A 139 47.61 13.40 8.57
CA GLN A 139 47.70 14.55 9.48
C GLN A 139 46.92 14.30 10.79
N PRO A 140 47.19 15.06 11.87
CA PRO A 140 46.45 15.00 13.14
C PRO A 140 44.92 15.04 13.01
N HIS A 141 44.25 14.58 14.08
CA HIS A 141 42.80 14.70 14.20
C HIS A 141 42.34 16.17 14.13
N SER A 142 43.10 17.11 14.73
CA SER A 142 42.83 18.56 14.62
C SER A 142 42.90 19.11 13.19
N TYR A 143 43.72 18.53 12.30
CA TYR A 143 43.73 18.91 10.88
C TYR A 143 42.41 18.52 10.20
N VAL A 144 41.87 17.33 10.52
CA VAL A 144 40.59 16.84 9.98
C VAL A 144 39.41 17.64 10.55
N LEU A 145 39.44 17.95 11.85
CA LEU A 145 38.46 18.83 12.50
C LEU A 145 38.46 20.22 11.82
N ARG A 146 39.62 20.84 11.67
CA ARG A 146 39.77 22.15 10.98
C ARG A 146 39.33 22.12 9.51
N PHE A 147 39.50 20.99 8.81
CA PHE A 147 38.96 20.80 7.46
C PHE A 147 37.43 20.76 7.45
N ILE A 148 36.82 20.08 8.43
CA ILE A 148 35.36 20.00 8.61
C ILE A 148 34.76 21.36 8.97
N ASP A 149 35.35 22.08 9.94
CA ASP A 149 34.86 23.38 10.43
C ASP A 149 34.86 24.46 9.33
N ASN A 150 35.82 24.39 8.39
CA ASN A 150 35.89 25.25 7.21
C ASN A 150 35.00 24.76 6.03
N ASN A 151 34.00 23.92 6.30
CA ASN A 151 33.06 23.34 5.31
C ASN A 151 33.69 22.43 4.24
N GLY A 152 34.89 21.88 4.47
CA GLY A 152 35.60 21.06 3.47
C GLY A 152 34.82 19.82 3.00
N LEU A 153 34.00 19.22 3.87
CA LEU A 153 33.07 18.15 3.47
C LEU A 153 32.03 18.62 2.45
N VAL A 154 31.46 19.82 2.62
CA VAL A 154 30.48 20.38 1.69
C VAL A 154 31.13 20.65 0.34
N THR A 155 32.32 21.26 0.33
CA THR A 155 33.10 21.49 -0.90
C THR A 155 33.46 20.19 -1.65
N LEU A 156 33.80 19.09 -0.95
CA LEU A 156 34.00 17.79 -1.61
C LEU A 156 32.70 17.22 -2.20
N LEU A 157 31.56 17.43 -1.55
CA LEU A 157 30.25 16.99 -2.05
C LEU A 157 29.79 17.83 -3.25
N GLU A 158 29.99 19.14 -3.21
CA GLU A 158 29.74 20.05 -4.32
C GLU A 158 30.57 19.64 -5.55
N ALA A 159 31.88 19.43 -5.37
CA ALA A 159 32.76 18.93 -6.42
C ALA A 159 32.30 17.58 -6.99
N LEU A 160 31.81 16.66 -6.15
CA LEU A 160 31.27 15.36 -6.57
C LEU A 160 29.92 15.49 -7.31
N THR A 161 29.10 16.51 -7.01
CA THR A 161 27.88 16.82 -7.77
C THR A 161 28.12 17.58 -9.08
N ALA A 162 29.21 18.33 -9.19
CA ALA A 162 29.49 19.22 -10.32
C ALA A 162 30.23 18.56 -11.49
N MET A 163 30.59 17.27 -11.38
CA MET A 163 31.33 16.54 -12.43
C MET A 163 30.49 16.30 -13.69
N ASP A 164 31.03 16.65 -14.85
CA ASP A 164 30.51 16.17 -16.15
C ASP A 164 30.73 14.65 -16.32
N TYR A 165 30.19 14.10 -17.42
CA TYR A 165 30.26 12.66 -17.70
C TYR A 165 31.70 12.13 -17.85
N ASP A 166 32.60 12.91 -18.45
CA ASP A 166 33.96 12.48 -18.75
C ASP A 166 34.85 12.58 -17.49
N VAL A 167 34.66 13.62 -16.67
CA VAL A 167 35.21 13.69 -15.31
C VAL A 167 34.71 12.50 -14.47
N GLN A 168 33.43 12.12 -14.56
CA GLN A 168 32.89 10.91 -13.90
C GLN A 168 33.55 9.60 -14.36
N GLN A 169 34.08 9.50 -15.58
CA GLN A 169 34.84 8.32 -16.03
C GLN A 169 36.33 8.36 -15.64
N SER A 170 36.84 9.53 -15.21
CA SER A 170 38.27 9.81 -15.06
C SER A 170 38.88 9.42 -13.71
N SER A 171 40.21 9.54 -13.61
CA SER A 171 40.97 9.42 -12.37
C SER A 171 40.62 10.48 -11.33
N ILE A 172 40.12 11.65 -11.73
CA ILE A 172 39.71 12.73 -10.81
C ILE A 172 38.63 12.21 -9.86
N HIS A 173 37.61 11.52 -10.40
CA HIS A 173 36.54 10.92 -9.62
C HIS A 173 37.06 9.83 -8.67
N SER A 174 38.03 9.00 -9.09
CA SER A 174 38.68 8.02 -8.21
C SER A 174 39.42 8.67 -7.04
N ALA A 175 40.15 9.77 -7.29
CA ALA A 175 40.91 10.50 -6.26
C ALA A 175 39.98 11.24 -5.27
N LEU A 176 38.89 11.84 -5.78
CA LEU A 176 37.86 12.49 -4.98
C LEU A 176 37.11 11.52 -4.06
N ILE A 177 36.67 10.35 -4.56
CA ILE A 177 36.13 9.28 -3.70
C ILE A 177 37.18 8.79 -2.68
N GLY A 178 38.46 8.80 -3.06
CA GLY A 178 39.58 8.59 -2.15
C GLY A 178 39.61 9.56 -0.97
N CYS A 179 39.30 10.85 -1.18
CA CYS A 179 39.19 11.85 -0.10
C CYS A 179 38.09 11.48 0.90
N PHE A 180 36.91 11.05 0.44
CA PHE A 180 35.83 10.57 1.30
C PHE A 180 36.24 9.30 2.08
N LYS A 181 36.96 8.36 1.45
CA LYS A 181 37.47 7.15 2.13
C LYS A 181 38.49 7.49 3.21
N ALA A 182 39.34 8.50 2.99
CA ALA A 182 40.25 9.02 4.02
C ALA A 182 39.49 9.67 5.19
N LEU A 183 38.53 10.56 4.88
CA LEU A 183 37.71 11.27 5.86
C LEU A 183 36.89 10.31 6.74
N MET A 184 36.33 9.25 6.17
CA MET A 184 35.58 8.20 6.89
C MET A 184 36.45 7.34 7.83
N ASN A 185 37.78 7.34 7.65
CA ASN A 185 38.70 6.62 8.54
C ASN A 185 38.92 7.37 9.87
N ASN A 186 38.67 8.69 9.91
CA ASN A 186 38.66 9.51 11.12
C ASN A 186 37.26 9.51 11.80
N THR A 187 37.19 9.59 13.13
CA THR A 187 35.93 9.57 13.90
C THR A 187 35.05 10.79 13.66
N VAL A 188 35.62 12.00 13.69
CA VAL A 188 34.90 13.26 13.39
C VAL A 188 34.50 13.31 11.93
N GLY A 189 35.42 13.01 11.01
CA GLY A 189 35.13 12.95 9.57
C GLY A 189 33.98 11.98 9.25
N ARG A 190 34.01 10.78 9.83
CA ARG A 190 32.92 9.79 9.75
C ARG A 190 31.62 10.30 10.38
N SER A 191 31.68 10.92 11.55
CA SER A 191 30.50 11.49 12.22
C SER A 191 29.81 12.53 11.33
N HIS A 192 30.57 13.48 10.76
CA HIS A 192 30.02 14.52 9.90
C HIS A 192 29.47 13.98 8.57
N VAL A 193 30.14 13.01 7.93
CA VAL A 193 29.62 12.32 6.74
C VAL A 193 28.33 11.55 7.04
N LEU A 194 28.23 10.92 8.22
CA LEU A 194 27.02 10.18 8.64
C LEU A 194 25.88 11.12 9.06
N THR A 195 26.15 12.28 9.65
CA THR A 195 25.10 13.25 10.01
C THR A 195 24.59 14.04 8.83
N HIS A 196 25.45 14.37 7.85
CA HIS A 196 25.07 15.17 6.68
C HIS A 196 23.87 14.54 5.95
N PRO A 197 22.85 15.32 5.53
CA PRO A 197 21.62 14.76 4.95
C PRO A 197 21.89 13.93 3.69
N THR A 198 22.74 14.44 2.79
CA THR A 198 22.89 13.89 1.43
C THR A 198 24.22 13.20 1.14
N ALA A 199 25.15 13.12 2.10
CA ALA A 199 26.53 12.70 1.77
C ALA A 199 26.60 11.27 1.22
N ILE A 200 25.92 10.32 1.87
CA ILE A 200 25.89 8.91 1.44
C ILE A 200 25.18 8.76 0.08
N GLN A 201 24.12 9.55 -0.17
CA GLN A 201 23.38 9.57 -1.44
C GLN A 201 24.29 10.03 -2.60
N VAL A 202 25.02 11.13 -2.42
CA VAL A 202 25.91 11.67 -3.46
C VAL A 202 27.11 10.74 -3.69
N ILE A 203 27.67 10.13 -2.64
CA ILE A 203 28.71 9.10 -2.77
C ILE A 203 28.17 7.87 -3.55
N ALA A 204 26.94 7.43 -3.29
CA ALA A 204 26.32 6.31 -4.02
C ALA A 204 26.11 6.59 -5.52
N ARG A 205 25.91 7.86 -5.94
CA ARG A 205 25.87 8.23 -7.37
C ARG A 205 27.16 7.88 -8.10
N GLY A 206 28.29 7.76 -7.40
CA GLY A 206 29.55 7.29 -7.97
C GLY A 206 29.49 5.89 -8.60
N LEU A 207 28.46 5.08 -8.32
CA LEU A 207 28.22 3.79 -8.97
C LEU A 207 27.85 3.86 -10.47
N THR A 208 27.56 5.04 -11.03
CA THR A 208 27.30 5.20 -12.48
C THR A 208 28.56 5.12 -13.36
N THR A 209 29.76 5.31 -12.79
CA THR A 209 31.01 5.31 -13.54
C THR A 209 31.37 3.94 -14.11
N GLY A 210 31.99 3.90 -15.29
CA GLY A 210 32.65 2.71 -15.83
C GLY A 210 33.96 2.36 -15.12
N CYS A 211 34.51 3.26 -14.29
CA CYS A 211 35.74 3.00 -13.56
C CYS A 211 35.51 2.02 -12.39
N MET A 212 35.88 0.75 -12.61
CA MET A 212 35.77 -0.33 -11.61
C MET A 212 36.40 0.05 -10.27
N LYS A 213 37.55 0.75 -10.27
CA LYS A 213 38.25 1.19 -9.03
C LYS A 213 37.43 2.20 -8.23
N THR A 214 36.76 3.15 -8.90
CA THR A 214 35.85 4.08 -8.23
C THR A 214 34.64 3.36 -7.67
N LYS A 215 34.03 2.43 -8.45
CA LYS A 215 32.93 1.59 -7.95
C LYS A 215 33.33 0.81 -6.70
N THR A 216 34.48 0.11 -6.72
CA THR A 216 35.03 -0.60 -5.55
C THR A 216 35.13 0.32 -4.33
N ALA A 217 35.70 1.52 -4.49
CA ALA A 217 35.85 2.46 -3.38
C ALA A 217 34.51 2.98 -2.82
N VAL A 218 33.51 3.23 -3.69
CA VAL A 218 32.15 3.59 -3.26
C VAL A 218 31.48 2.44 -2.50
N LEU A 219 31.58 1.21 -3.01
CA LEU A 219 31.01 0.01 -2.38
C LEU A 219 31.66 -0.28 -1.02
N GLU A 220 32.97 -0.11 -0.88
CA GLU A 220 33.68 -0.21 0.39
C GLU A 220 33.19 0.83 1.42
N ILE A 221 32.94 2.08 1.00
CA ILE A 221 32.37 3.11 1.88
C ILE A 221 30.96 2.71 2.31
N LEU A 222 30.08 2.33 1.38
CA LEU A 222 28.71 1.91 1.70
C LEU A 222 28.68 0.69 2.63
N ALA A 223 29.53 -0.31 2.39
CA ALA A 223 29.62 -1.50 3.24
C ALA A 223 30.10 -1.15 4.65
N ALA A 224 31.08 -0.25 4.79
CA ALA A 224 31.55 0.24 6.09
C ALA A 224 30.49 1.09 6.82
N VAL A 225 29.63 1.82 6.11
CA VAL A 225 28.53 2.60 6.70
C VAL A 225 27.45 1.69 7.31
N CYS A 226 27.16 0.53 6.71
CA CYS A 226 26.24 -0.46 7.30
C CYS A 226 26.68 -0.96 8.70
N LEU A 227 27.98 -0.91 9.01
CA LEU A 227 28.55 -1.35 10.30
C LEU A 227 28.40 -0.32 11.43
N VAL A 228 27.80 0.85 11.17
CA VAL A 228 27.69 1.96 12.13
C VAL A 228 26.23 2.20 12.49
N PRO A 229 25.88 2.44 13.78
CA PRO A 229 24.50 2.71 14.20
C PRO A 229 23.82 3.80 13.35
N GLY A 230 22.63 3.48 12.83
CA GLY A 230 21.86 4.35 11.92
C GLY A 230 22.38 4.44 10.48
N GLY A 231 23.63 4.03 10.21
CA GLY A 231 24.22 4.05 8.87
C GLY A 231 23.54 3.08 7.89
N HIS A 232 23.11 1.91 8.37
CA HIS A 232 22.42 0.89 7.56
C HIS A 232 21.21 1.45 6.79
N LYS A 233 20.26 2.08 7.48
CA LYS A 233 19.08 2.68 6.84
C LYS A 233 19.45 3.83 5.89
N LYS A 234 20.53 4.58 6.16
CA LYS A 234 21.05 5.58 5.22
C LYS A 234 21.62 4.95 3.94
N VAL A 235 22.19 3.74 3.98
CA VAL A 235 22.63 3.01 2.77
C VAL A 235 21.42 2.50 1.97
N LEU A 236 20.43 1.88 2.62
CA LEU A 236 19.20 1.46 1.94
C LEU A 236 18.45 2.62 1.28
N GLN A 237 18.36 3.77 1.97
CA GLN A 237 17.82 5.01 1.40
C GLN A 237 18.68 5.52 0.23
N SER A 238 20.00 5.56 0.38
CA SER A 238 20.90 6.04 -0.70
C SER A 238 20.84 5.15 -1.95
N LEU A 239 20.62 3.84 -1.79
CA LEU A 239 20.40 2.92 -2.91
C LEU A 239 18.99 3.09 -3.53
N GLN A 240 17.97 3.39 -2.72
CA GLN A 240 16.63 3.71 -3.24
C GLN A 240 16.60 5.02 -4.04
N GLU A 241 17.34 6.04 -3.62
CA GLU A 241 17.50 7.29 -4.39
C GLU A 241 18.45 7.12 -5.59
N PHE A 242 19.48 6.27 -5.47
CA PHE A 242 20.31 5.87 -6.61
C PHE A 242 19.49 5.20 -7.71
N GLN A 243 18.49 4.39 -7.34
CA GLN A 243 17.56 3.78 -8.30
C GLN A 243 16.92 4.84 -9.21
N GLU A 244 16.37 5.91 -8.63
CA GLU A 244 15.71 6.99 -9.35
C GLU A 244 16.71 7.79 -10.20
N TYR A 245 17.89 8.10 -9.64
CA TYR A 245 18.96 8.81 -10.34
C TYR A 245 19.51 8.04 -11.56
N ALA A 246 19.68 6.72 -11.45
CA ALA A 246 20.20 5.86 -12.52
C ALA A 246 19.11 5.30 -13.45
N GLY A 247 17.83 5.56 -13.16
CA GLY A 247 16.69 5.06 -13.96
C GLY A 247 16.48 3.54 -13.86
N GLU A 248 16.86 2.93 -12.73
CA GLU A 248 16.74 1.48 -12.52
C GLU A 248 15.32 1.06 -12.09
N ARG A 249 15.01 -0.23 -12.27
CA ARG A 249 13.71 -0.80 -11.85
C ARG A 249 13.65 -1.07 -10.34
N THR A 250 14.80 -1.31 -9.73
CA THR A 250 14.98 -1.72 -8.32
C THR A 250 16.38 -1.30 -7.84
N ARG A 251 16.50 -0.83 -6.60
CA ARG A 251 17.72 -0.29 -5.98
C ARG A 251 18.99 -1.17 -6.01
N PHE A 252 18.87 -2.49 -6.13
CA PHE A 252 20.02 -3.40 -6.22
C PHE A 252 20.43 -3.79 -7.66
N GLN A 253 19.77 -3.24 -8.69
CA GLN A 253 19.94 -3.68 -10.08
C GLN A 253 21.38 -3.46 -10.59
N THR A 254 22.02 -2.31 -10.33
CA THR A 254 23.41 -2.08 -10.74
C THR A 254 24.38 -3.04 -10.04
N LEU A 255 24.14 -3.36 -8.76
CA LEU A 255 24.98 -4.29 -8.00
C LEU A 255 24.99 -5.69 -8.64
N ILE A 256 23.80 -6.26 -8.93
CA ILE A 256 23.68 -7.58 -9.57
C ILE A 256 24.23 -7.55 -11.01
N ASN A 257 24.08 -6.43 -11.73
CA ASN A 257 24.67 -6.24 -13.06
C ASN A 257 26.21 -6.28 -13.03
N ASP A 258 26.87 -5.55 -12.14
CA ASP A 258 28.33 -5.55 -12.01
C ASP A 258 28.84 -6.93 -11.51
N LEU A 259 28.06 -7.60 -10.67
CA LEU A 259 28.33 -8.96 -10.19
C LEU A 259 28.23 -10.01 -11.31
N GLY A 260 27.29 -9.86 -12.26
CA GLY A 260 27.13 -10.75 -13.41
C GLY A 260 28.08 -10.48 -14.59
N ARG A 261 28.41 -9.22 -14.87
CA ARG A 261 29.25 -8.78 -16.01
C ARG A 261 30.69 -9.29 -15.89
N SER A 262 31.30 -9.65 -17.03
CA SER A 262 32.74 -9.93 -17.13
C SER A 262 33.43 -8.83 -17.91
N HIS A 263 34.66 -8.50 -17.50
CA HIS A 263 35.45 -7.36 -17.96
C HIS A 263 36.80 -7.83 -18.52
N ARG A 264 37.69 -6.89 -18.88
CA ARG A 264 39.02 -7.20 -19.44
C ARG A 264 40.14 -7.28 -18.40
N SER A 265 39.96 -6.71 -17.21
CA SER A 265 40.95 -6.73 -16.12
C SER A 265 40.45 -7.65 -15.01
N PHE A 266 41.00 -8.87 -14.95
CA PHE A 266 40.59 -9.87 -13.95
C PHE A 266 40.78 -9.37 -12.51
N THR A 267 41.85 -8.63 -12.23
CA THR A 267 42.15 -8.12 -10.88
C THR A 267 41.15 -7.05 -10.43
N ASP A 268 40.86 -6.05 -11.28
CA ASP A 268 39.86 -5.03 -10.97
C ASP A 268 38.44 -5.62 -10.91
N GLU A 269 38.16 -6.61 -11.76
CA GLU A 269 36.88 -7.33 -11.79
C GLU A 269 36.64 -8.12 -10.50
N VAL A 270 37.63 -8.89 -10.03
CA VAL A 270 37.52 -9.64 -8.76
C VAL A 270 37.42 -8.69 -7.57
N ALA A 271 38.15 -7.57 -7.56
CA ALA A 271 38.04 -6.55 -6.53
C ALA A 271 36.62 -5.93 -6.48
N LEU A 272 36.05 -5.59 -7.64
CA LEU A 272 34.67 -5.08 -7.75
C LEU A 272 33.65 -6.12 -7.27
N LYS A 273 33.75 -7.38 -7.70
CA LYS A 273 32.84 -8.46 -7.28
C LYS A 273 32.92 -8.74 -5.79
N THR A 274 34.12 -8.71 -5.22
CA THR A 274 34.34 -8.86 -3.77
C THR A 274 33.71 -7.69 -3.00
N ALA A 275 33.84 -6.45 -3.50
CA ALA A 275 33.21 -5.28 -2.87
C ALA A 275 31.68 -5.30 -2.97
N VAL A 276 31.10 -5.77 -4.09
CA VAL A 276 29.64 -5.98 -4.20
C VAL A 276 29.15 -7.05 -3.20
N MET A 277 29.82 -8.20 -3.11
CA MET A 277 29.46 -9.23 -2.12
C MET A 277 29.70 -8.78 -0.68
N CYS A 278 30.70 -7.94 -0.43
CA CYS A 278 30.92 -7.29 0.86
C CYS A 278 29.74 -6.37 1.23
N LEU A 279 29.28 -5.51 0.30
CA LEU A 279 28.10 -4.66 0.51
C LEU A 279 26.82 -5.49 0.70
N ILE A 280 26.59 -6.53 -0.09
CA ILE A 280 25.44 -7.43 0.07
C ILE A 280 25.43 -8.08 1.46
N ASN A 281 26.59 -8.61 1.90
CA ASN A 281 26.68 -9.22 3.23
C ASN A 281 26.59 -8.17 4.35
N ALA A 282 27.05 -6.93 4.12
CA ALA A 282 26.91 -5.82 5.07
C ALA A 282 25.45 -5.36 5.22
N VAL A 283 24.71 -5.27 4.11
CA VAL A 283 23.30 -4.89 4.06
C VAL A 283 22.38 -5.99 4.61
N LEU A 284 22.70 -7.27 4.39
CA LEU A 284 21.89 -8.37 4.92
C LEU A 284 22.08 -8.63 6.41
N ASN A 285 23.31 -8.59 6.93
CA ASN A 285 23.63 -9.26 8.20
C ASN A 285 24.03 -8.31 9.36
N TYR A 286 23.96 -7.00 9.15
CA TYR A 286 24.27 -5.99 10.18
C TYR A 286 23.07 -5.08 10.46
N GLY A 287 23.11 -4.35 11.58
CA GLY A 287 22.03 -3.47 12.00
C GLY A 287 20.73 -4.27 12.22
N PRO A 288 19.59 -3.91 11.62
CA PRO A 288 18.34 -4.66 11.78
C PRO A 288 18.43 -6.14 11.36
N GLY A 289 19.39 -6.47 10.48
CA GLY A 289 19.65 -7.84 10.06
C GLY A 289 20.30 -8.73 11.12
N GLU A 290 20.88 -8.18 12.19
CA GLU A 290 21.45 -8.96 13.29
C GLU A 290 20.35 -9.65 14.10
N GLU A 291 19.19 -9.00 14.25
CA GLU A 291 18.11 -9.44 15.13
C GLU A 291 16.88 -9.97 14.38
N SER A 292 16.48 -9.37 13.25
CA SER A 292 15.26 -9.76 12.51
C SER A 292 15.53 -10.69 11.32
N LEU A 293 15.00 -11.92 11.41
CA LEU A 293 14.92 -12.85 10.27
C LEU A 293 14.11 -12.24 9.12
N GLU A 294 13.02 -11.55 9.44
CA GLU A 294 12.06 -10.97 8.49
C GLU A 294 12.75 -9.96 7.58
N PHE A 295 13.61 -9.12 8.15
CA PHE A 295 14.43 -8.15 7.43
C PHE A 295 15.48 -8.83 6.54
N ARG A 296 16.19 -9.86 7.05
CA ARG A 296 17.15 -10.65 6.25
C ARG A 296 16.47 -11.32 5.05
N LEU A 297 15.30 -11.93 5.27
CA LEU A 297 14.52 -12.60 4.23
C LEU A 297 13.99 -11.62 3.18
N HIS A 298 13.37 -10.51 3.60
CA HIS A 298 12.86 -9.44 2.70
C HIS A 298 13.93 -8.96 1.72
N LEU A 299 15.08 -8.52 2.22
CA LEU A 299 16.19 -8.04 1.39
C LEU A 299 16.78 -9.16 0.51
N ARG A 300 16.85 -10.41 1.01
CA ARG A 300 17.30 -11.56 0.22
C ARG A 300 16.34 -11.93 -0.90
N TYR A 301 15.02 -11.81 -0.69
CA TYR A 301 14.02 -12.01 -1.75
C TYR A 301 14.13 -10.93 -2.83
N GLU A 302 14.46 -9.67 -2.50
CA GLU A 302 14.74 -8.64 -3.51
C GLU A 302 15.94 -9.02 -4.40
N LEU A 303 17.00 -9.60 -3.81
CA LEU A 303 18.18 -10.09 -4.54
C LEU A 303 17.88 -11.36 -5.37
N PHE A 304 17.10 -12.31 -4.86
CA PHE A 304 16.66 -13.49 -5.62
C PHE A 304 15.75 -13.13 -6.79
N ASN A 305 14.84 -12.16 -6.64
CA ASN A 305 14.00 -11.65 -7.73
C ASN A 305 14.80 -10.93 -8.84
N LEU A 306 16.05 -10.55 -8.57
CA LEU A 306 17.00 -10.03 -9.55
C LEU A 306 17.89 -11.11 -10.19
N GLY A 307 17.72 -12.38 -9.82
CA GLY A 307 18.47 -13.50 -10.39
C GLY A 307 19.92 -13.58 -9.90
N ILE A 308 20.16 -13.31 -8.61
CA ILE A 308 21.51 -13.45 -8.03
C ILE A 308 22.03 -14.91 -8.05
N GLU A 309 21.18 -15.94 -7.94
CA GLU A 309 21.67 -17.33 -7.78
C GLU A 309 22.55 -17.83 -8.93
N PRO A 310 22.16 -17.72 -10.23
CA PRO A 310 23.05 -18.11 -11.34
C PRO A 310 24.30 -17.23 -11.45
N VAL A 311 24.32 -16.06 -10.80
CA VAL A 311 25.52 -15.24 -10.68
C VAL A 311 26.46 -15.81 -9.62
N LEU A 312 25.98 -16.24 -8.44
CA LEU A 312 26.80 -16.88 -7.41
C LEU A 312 27.50 -18.15 -7.94
N ASP A 313 26.78 -18.98 -8.70
CA ASP A 313 27.32 -20.17 -9.38
C ASP A 313 28.43 -19.84 -10.39
N LYS A 314 28.38 -18.65 -10.99
CA LYS A 314 29.44 -18.12 -11.87
C LYS A 314 30.62 -17.58 -11.06
N LEU A 315 30.39 -16.93 -9.92
CA LEU A 315 31.43 -16.35 -9.07
C LEU A 315 32.36 -17.41 -8.46
N ARG A 316 31.82 -18.57 -8.04
CA ARG A 316 32.62 -19.69 -7.50
C ARG A 316 33.63 -20.29 -8.48
N LYS A 317 33.64 -19.84 -9.75
CA LYS A 317 34.61 -20.22 -10.80
C LYS A 317 35.78 -19.25 -10.95
N TYR A 318 35.88 -18.22 -10.10
CA TYR A 318 36.96 -17.21 -10.12
C TYR A 318 38.14 -17.56 -9.19
N GLU A 319 38.09 -18.68 -8.46
CA GLU A 319 39.17 -19.23 -7.62
C GLU A 319 39.82 -18.19 -6.67
N ASN A 320 39.00 -17.39 -5.98
CA ASN A 320 39.49 -16.29 -5.13
C ASN A 320 39.05 -16.44 -3.68
N SER A 321 39.96 -16.89 -2.82
CA SER A 321 39.75 -17.13 -1.39
C SER A 321 39.21 -15.93 -0.57
N THR A 322 39.17 -14.71 -1.11
CA THR A 322 38.48 -13.58 -0.43
C THR A 322 37.03 -13.52 -0.86
N LEU A 323 36.77 -13.55 -2.17
CA LEU A 323 35.41 -13.65 -2.72
C LEU A 323 34.68 -14.90 -2.20
N ASP A 324 35.34 -16.06 -2.24
CA ASP A 324 34.77 -17.34 -1.81
C ASP A 324 34.28 -17.29 -0.34
N LYS A 325 35.01 -16.62 0.57
CA LYS A 325 34.57 -16.41 1.96
C LYS A 325 33.29 -15.57 2.06
N HIS A 326 33.10 -14.59 1.17
CA HIS A 326 31.86 -13.83 1.13
C HIS A 326 30.69 -14.66 0.57
N LEU A 327 30.95 -15.57 -0.39
CA LEU A 327 29.95 -16.50 -0.92
C LEU A 327 29.57 -17.54 0.14
N ASP A 328 30.56 -18.15 0.80
CA ASP A 328 30.36 -19.12 1.88
C ASP A 328 29.60 -18.51 3.06
N PHE A 329 29.88 -17.25 3.42
CA PHE A 329 29.13 -16.55 4.46
C PHE A 329 27.68 -16.23 4.04
N PHE A 330 27.47 -15.82 2.79
CA PHE A 330 26.12 -15.59 2.25
C PHE A 330 25.30 -16.89 2.27
N ASP A 331 25.88 -17.98 1.78
CA ASP A 331 25.23 -19.30 1.75
C ASP A 331 24.99 -19.84 3.16
N MET A 332 25.94 -19.67 4.10
CA MET A 332 25.76 -20.06 5.50
C MET A 332 24.54 -19.37 6.12
N VAL A 333 24.45 -18.03 6.05
CA VAL A 333 23.31 -17.31 6.65
C VAL A 333 22.01 -17.57 5.88
N ARG A 334 22.05 -17.80 4.54
CA ARG A 334 20.88 -18.28 3.78
C ARG A 334 20.34 -19.59 4.37
N HIS A 335 21.18 -20.60 4.53
CA HIS A 335 20.76 -21.89 5.06
C HIS A 335 20.30 -21.79 6.53
N ASP A 336 20.89 -20.90 7.32
CA ASP A 336 20.50 -20.68 8.72
C ASP A 336 19.12 -20.02 8.81
N ASP A 337 18.86 -19.00 7.99
CA ASP A 337 17.55 -18.34 7.87
C ASP A 337 16.46 -19.29 7.36
N GLU A 338 16.77 -20.13 6.36
CA GLU A 338 15.85 -21.14 5.84
C GLU A 338 15.50 -22.20 6.90
N ARG A 339 16.49 -22.62 7.73
CA ARG A 339 16.25 -23.51 8.87
C ARG A 339 15.52 -22.83 10.02
N GLU A 340 15.64 -21.51 10.20
CA GLU A 340 14.84 -20.78 11.18
C GLU A 340 13.37 -20.69 10.72
N LEU A 341 13.15 -20.29 9.46
CA LEU A 341 11.80 -20.16 8.89
C LEU A 341 11.07 -21.50 8.86
N SER A 342 11.74 -22.59 8.45
CA SER A 342 11.14 -23.93 8.35
C SER A 342 10.62 -24.44 9.71
N LYS A 343 11.34 -24.16 10.81
CA LYS A 343 10.89 -24.45 12.19
C LYS A 343 9.59 -23.70 12.55
N ARG A 344 9.39 -22.48 12.04
CA ARG A 344 8.17 -21.68 12.31
C ARG A 344 6.91 -22.27 11.67
N PHE A 345 7.06 -23.21 10.72
CA PHE A 345 5.96 -23.90 10.03
C PHE A 345 5.82 -25.40 10.38
N ASP A 346 6.69 -25.89 11.26
CA ASP A 346 6.81 -27.31 11.63
C ASP A 346 7.11 -28.23 10.43
N GLU A 347 7.90 -27.73 9.46
CA GLU A 347 8.33 -28.45 8.25
C GLU A 347 9.85 -28.68 8.21
N MET A 348 10.30 -29.66 7.43
CA MET A 348 11.73 -29.97 7.27
C MET A 348 12.45 -28.96 6.34
N SER A 349 11.75 -28.48 5.32
CA SER A 349 12.16 -27.43 4.39
C SER A 349 10.92 -26.80 3.75
N LEU A 350 11.04 -25.57 3.23
CA LEU A 350 9.91 -24.83 2.63
C LEU A 350 10.19 -24.52 1.15
N ASP A 351 9.29 -24.94 0.26
CA ASP A 351 9.31 -24.52 -1.14
C ASP A 351 8.73 -23.11 -1.26
N LEU A 352 9.61 -22.11 -1.16
CA LEU A 352 9.30 -20.69 -1.35
C LEU A 352 9.30 -20.27 -2.84
N SER A 353 9.71 -21.17 -3.76
CA SER A 353 9.68 -20.91 -5.21
C SER A 353 8.27 -21.09 -5.80
N ASN A 354 7.40 -21.81 -5.09
CA ASN A 354 6.11 -22.28 -5.57
C ASN A 354 4.96 -21.63 -4.80
N THR A 355 4.20 -20.77 -5.48
CA THR A 355 3.02 -20.09 -4.94
C THR A 355 1.98 -21.06 -4.35
N SER A 356 1.88 -22.28 -4.87
CA SER A 356 0.93 -23.29 -4.37
C SER A 356 1.37 -23.87 -3.02
N ALA A 357 2.68 -24.06 -2.82
CA ALA A 357 3.24 -24.51 -1.55
C ALA A 357 3.11 -23.42 -0.49
N MET A 358 3.50 -22.17 -0.82
CA MET A 358 3.31 -21.01 0.06
C MET A 358 1.86 -20.82 0.52
N PHE A 359 0.89 -20.99 -0.39
CA PHE A 359 -0.53 -20.95 -0.05
C PHE A 359 -0.92 -22.07 0.95
N GLU A 360 -0.46 -23.29 0.73
CA GLU A 360 -0.77 -24.43 1.60
C GLU A 360 -0.14 -24.29 2.99
N TYR A 361 1.10 -23.79 3.09
CA TYR A 361 1.75 -23.49 4.37
C TYR A 361 0.96 -22.46 5.19
N LEU A 362 0.53 -21.36 4.55
CA LEU A 362 -0.32 -20.34 5.19
C LEU A 362 -1.68 -20.93 5.59
N ARG A 363 -2.34 -21.69 4.70
CA ARG A 363 -3.63 -22.35 4.97
C ARG A 363 -3.53 -23.29 6.17
N LYS A 364 -2.50 -24.16 6.22
CA LYS A 364 -2.22 -25.10 7.32
C LYS A 364 -2.10 -24.38 8.66
N ARG A 365 -1.33 -23.29 8.72
CA ARG A 365 -1.12 -22.51 9.96
C ARG A 365 -2.36 -21.72 10.39
N LEU A 366 -3.16 -21.19 9.46
CA LEU A 366 -4.26 -20.28 9.76
C LEU A 366 -5.61 -20.97 10.01
N THR A 367 -5.89 -22.14 9.44
CA THR A 367 -7.24 -22.77 9.38
C THR A 367 -7.98 -22.86 10.73
N HIS A 368 -7.27 -22.98 11.86
CA HIS A 368 -7.86 -23.08 13.21
C HIS A 368 -7.60 -21.84 14.09
N THR A 369 -7.50 -20.66 13.47
CA THR A 369 -7.23 -19.39 14.16
C THR A 369 -8.29 -18.33 13.80
N PRO A 370 -8.52 -17.30 14.65
CA PRO A 370 -9.39 -16.17 14.30
C PRO A 370 -8.87 -15.36 13.10
N ALA A 371 -7.62 -15.54 12.67
CA ALA A 371 -7.07 -14.90 11.47
C ALA A 371 -7.56 -15.53 10.14
N TYR A 372 -8.15 -16.73 10.14
CA TYR A 372 -8.56 -17.41 8.90
C TYR A 372 -9.61 -16.65 8.06
N PRO A 373 -10.69 -16.06 8.64
CA PRO A 373 -11.64 -15.25 7.89
C PRO A 373 -10.99 -14.01 7.26
N HIS A 374 -10.02 -13.38 7.94
CA HIS A 374 -9.28 -12.24 7.42
C HIS A 374 -8.38 -12.64 6.24
N PHE A 375 -7.68 -13.78 6.33
CA PHE A 375 -6.91 -14.34 5.21
C PHE A 375 -7.80 -14.68 4.01
N MET A 376 -8.95 -15.33 4.24
CA MET A 376 -9.94 -15.60 3.20
C MET A 376 -10.49 -14.31 2.57
N SER A 377 -10.73 -13.26 3.37
CA SER A 377 -11.17 -11.96 2.87
C SER A 377 -10.08 -11.25 2.06
N MET A 378 -8.81 -11.31 2.48
CA MET A 378 -7.68 -10.78 1.73
C MET A 378 -7.57 -11.44 0.34
N LEU A 379 -7.66 -12.78 0.28
CA LEU A 379 -7.69 -13.53 -0.98
C LEU A 379 -8.87 -13.14 -1.87
N GLN A 380 -10.06 -12.95 -1.31
CA GLN A 380 -11.24 -12.46 -2.05
C GLN A 380 -11.00 -11.07 -2.65
N HIS A 381 -10.35 -10.15 -1.92
CA HIS A 381 -10.00 -8.83 -2.44
C HIS A 381 -8.88 -8.88 -3.48
N CYS A 382 -7.91 -9.79 -3.37
CA CYS A 382 -6.90 -10.02 -4.41
C CYS A 382 -7.52 -10.45 -5.75
N LEU A 383 -8.66 -11.16 -5.74
CA LEU A 383 -9.42 -11.49 -6.96
C LEU A 383 -10.17 -10.27 -7.56
N LEU A 384 -10.28 -9.16 -6.83
CA LEU A 384 -10.90 -7.91 -7.28
C LEU A 384 -9.88 -6.85 -7.72
N LEU A 385 -8.58 -7.08 -7.50
CA LEU A 385 -7.52 -6.19 -7.98
C LEU A 385 -7.49 -6.19 -9.52
N PRO A 386 -7.23 -5.03 -10.18
CA PRO A 386 -7.21 -4.96 -11.64
C PRO A 386 -6.24 -5.98 -12.27
N LEU A 387 -6.78 -6.78 -13.19
CA LEU A 387 -6.05 -7.78 -13.99
C LEU A 387 -5.72 -7.27 -15.40
N ASP A 388 -5.94 -5.97 -15.66
CA ASP A 388 -5.79 -5.38 -16.99
C ASP A 388 -4.31 -5.33 -17.42
N TYR A 389 -3.91 -6.32 -18.22
CA TYR A 389 -2.61 -6.48 -18.88
C TYR A 389 -2.14 -5.27 -19.73
N SER A 390 -2.92 -4.20 -19.81
CA SER A 390 -2.78 -3.11 -20.78
C SER A 390 -1.93 -1.92 -20.32
N SER A 391 -1.55 -1.80 -19.03
CA SER A 391 -0.53 -0.81 -18.63
C SER A 391 0.08 -0.92 -17.21
N HIS A 392 -0.69 -1.16 -16.15
CA HIS A 392 -0.28 -0.69 -14.80
C HIS A 392 -0.44 -1.69 -13.63
N PRO A 393 0.65 -2.39 -13.23
CA PRO A 393 0.67 -3.28 -12.05
C PRO A 393 0.73 -2.54 -10.70
N GLN A 394 0.65 -1.20 -10.66
CA GLN A 394 0.83 -0.39 -9.45
C GLN A 394 -0.08 -0.78 -8.27
N HIS A 395 -1.28 -1.32 -8.51
CA HIS A 395 -2.16 -1.82 -7.45
C HIS A 395 -1.56 -3.04 -6.72
N TRP A 396 -0.96 -3.97 -7.47
CA TRP A 396 -0.27 -5.13 -6.92
C TRP A 396 1.04 -4.73 -6.24
N LEU A 397 1.78 -3.76 -6.80
CA LEU A 397 2.98 -3.20 -6.17
C LEU A 397 2.66 -2.46 -4.86
N LEU A 398 1.55 -1.72 -4.80
CA LEU A 398 1.09 -1.07 -3.57
C LEU A 398 0.71 -2.09 -2.50
N PHE A 399 0.00 -3.16 -2.88
CA PHE A 399 -0.33 -4.27 -1.97
C PHE A 399 0.92 -4.96 -1.44
N ASP A 400 1.88 -5.28 -2.32
CA ASP A 400 3.19 -5.85 -1.97
C ASP A 400 3.97 -4.97 -0.98
N ARG A 401 4.11 -3.66 -1.25
CA ARG A 401 4.77 -2.72 -0.34
C ARG A 401 4.04 -2.56 1.01
N LEU A 402 2.70 -2.61 1.03
CA LEU A 402 1.92 -2.59 2.27
C LEU A 402 2.18 -3.85 3.11
N VAL A 403 2.20 -5.04 2.49
CA VAL A 403 2.49 -6.29 3.19
C VAL A 403 3.93 -6.30 3.72
N GLN A 404 4.92 -5.82 2.94
CA GLN A 404 6.30 -5.65 3.40
C GLN A 404 6.36 -4.75 4.65
N GLN A 405 5.74 -3.57 4.61
CA GLN A 405 5.71 -2.64 5.75
C GLN A 405 5.03 -3.24 7.00
N ILE A 406 3.97 -4.04 6.84
CA ILE A 406 3.31 -4.74 7.96
C ILE A 406 4.21 -5.82 8.58
N VAL A 407 5.03 -6.50 7.77
CA VAL A 407 5.94 -7.57 8.23
C VAL A 407 7.24 -7.03 8.84
N LEU A 408 7.73 -5.87 8.40
CA LEU A 408 9.04 -5.33 8.79
C LEU A 408 9.04 -4.43 10.02
N GLN A 409 7.89 -3.90 10.45
CA GLN A 409 7.87 -2.97 11.58
C GLN A 409 8.13 -3.65 12.92
N SER A 410 9.17 -3.16 13.60
CA SER A 410 9.57 -3.58 14.94
C SER A 410 8.51 -3.27 16.01
N GLU A 411 8.66 -3.87 17.19
CA GLU A 411 7.81 -3.61 18.37
C GLU A 411 7.77 -2.14 18.82
N ASN A 412 8.61 -1.26 18.28
CA ASN A 412 8.61 0.18 18.55
C ASN A 412 7.92 1.01 17.45
N GLY A 413 7.30 0.38 16.45
CA GLY A 413 6.72 1.05 15.28
C GLY A 413 7.78 1.59 14.31
N TYR A 414 9.06 1.35 14.58
CA TYR A 414 10.16 1.72 13.69
C TYR A 414 10.24 0.72 12.53
N ASP A 415 10.15 1.24 11.31
CA ASP A 415 10.42 0.53 10.08
C ASP A 415 11.93 0.54 9.78
N PRO A 416 12.60 -0.61 9.61
CA PRO A 416 14.02 -0.69 9.31
C PRO A 416 14.37 -0.35 7.86
N ASP A 417 13.42 -0.39 6.92
CA ASP A 417 13.63 -0.11 5.48
C ASP A 417 12.99 1.24 5.07
N VAL A 418 12.93 1.52 3.76
CA VAL A 418 12.33 2.72 3.18
C VAL A 418 10.86 2.44 2.84
N SER A 419 9.96 2.80 3.76
CA SER A 419 8.51 2.68 3.55
C SER A 419 7.93 3.82 2.69
N PRO A 420 7.05 3.51 1.71
CA PRO A 420 6.41 4.53 0.88
C PRO A 420 5.23 5.24 1.58
N LEU A 421 4.79 4.74 2.74
CA LEU A 421 3.68 5.26 3.52
C LEU A 421 4.07 5.38 4.99
N ASN A 422 3.51 6.36 5.69
CA ASN A 422 3.69 6.51 7.14
C ASN A 422 2.53 5.81 7.87
N ILE A 423 2.71 4.53 8.19
CA ILE A 423 1.76 3.70 8.94
C ILE A 423 2.46 3.27 10.23
N ASN A 424 1.79 3.40 11.38
CA ASN A 424 2.24 2.83 12.65
C ASN A 424 1.50 1.52 12.90
N VAL A 425 2.08 0.39 12.47
CA VAL A 425 1.41 -0.92 12.48
C VAL A 425 1.04 -1.33 13.91
N LYS A 426 1.90 -1.04 14.90
CA LYS A 426 1.63 -1.30 16.32
C LYS A 426 0.40 -0.58 16.84
N GLU A 427 0.26 0.71 16.51
CA GLU A 427 -0.87 1.54 16.94
C GLU A 427 -2.17 1.09 16.27
N VAL A 428 -2.14 0.76 14.99
CA VAL A 428 -3.30 0.20 14.26
C VAL A 428 -3.72 -1.15 14.85
N VAL A 429 -2.78 -2.06 15.14
CA VAL A 429 -3.07 -3.36 15.77
C VAL A 429 -3.62 -3.19 17.19
N HIS A 430 -3.07 -2.26 17.98
CA HIS A 430 -3.60 -1.95 19.31
C HIS A 430 -5.03 -1.41 19.24
N LEU A 431 -5.33 -0.50 18.31
CA LEU A 431 -6.67 0.05 18.12
C LEU A 431 -7.68 -1.05 17.78
N LEU A 432 -7.35 -1.94 16.83
CA LEU A 432 -8.19 -3.08 16.46
C LEU A 432 -8.42 -4.05 17.63
N ALA A 433 -7.39 -4.35 18.43
CA ALA A 433 -7.53 -5.18 19.63
C ALA A 433 -8.47 -4.53 20.67
N THR A 434 -8.34 -3.21 20.90
CA THR A 434 -9.24 -2.50 21.82
C THR A 434 -10.68 -2.39 21.30
N GLU A 435 -10.90 -2.41 19.97
CA GLU A 435 -12.23 -2.48 19.38
C GLU A 435 -12.88 -3.85 19.62
N GLU A 436 -12.13 -4.95 19.46
CA GLU A 436 -12.61 -6.30 19.78
C GLU A 436 -12.93 -6.46 21.28
N GLU A 437 -12.06 -5.98 22.18
CA GLU A 437 -12.32 -5.97 23.62
C GLU A 437 -13.57 -5.15 23.99
N LEU A 438 -13.79 -4.00 23.36
CA LEU A 438 -14.94 -3.13 23.58
C LEU A 438 -16.24 -3.80 23.10
N ILE A 439 -16.22 -4.44 21.93
CA ILE A 439 -17.37 -5.22 21.41
C ILE A 439 -17.69 -6.38 22.36
N ALA A 440 -16.67 -7.12 22.83
CA ALA A 440 -16.85 -8.22 23.78
C ALA A 440 -17.29 -7.75 25.19
N ALA A 441 -16.93 -6.54 25.61
CA ALA A 441 -17.45 -5.91 26.82
C ALA A 441 -18.93 -5.48 26.65
N ARG A 442 -19.29 -4.91 25.49
CA ARG A 442 -20.66 -4.48 25.16
C ARG A 442 -21.63 -5.67 25.12
N GLY A 443 -21.26 -6.77 24.45
CA GLY A 443 -22.07 -7.98 24.40
C GLY A 443 -22.38 -8.55 25.79
N ARG A 444 -21.37 -8.63 26.67
CA ARG A 444 -21.56 -9.05 28.07
C ARG A 444 -22.44 -8.09 28.87
N ALA A 445 -22.40 -6.80 28.60
CA ALA A 445 -23.29 -5.82 29.23
C ALA A 445 -24.75 -6.01 28.77
N GLU A 446 -24.98 -6.27 27.48
CA GLU A 446 -26.32 -6.56 26.93
C GLU A 446 -26.89 -7.89 27.48
N GLU A 447 -26.06 -8.91 27.65
CA GLU A 447 -26.45 -10.17 28.32
C GLU A 447 -26.85 -9.95 29.79
N LEU A 448 -26.03 -9.22 30.55
CA LEU A 448 -26.33 -8.90 31.96
C LEU A 448 -27.56 -7.99 32.12
N GLU A 449 -27.78 -7.03 31.21
CA GLU A 449 -28.99 -6.21 31.20
C GLU A 449 -30.24 -7.07 30.97
N LYS A 450 -30.17 -8.02 30.03
CA LYS A 450 -31.25 -8.98 29.78
C LYS A 450 -31.50 -9.91 30.98
N GLU A 451 -30.45 -10.46 31.60
CA GLU A 451 -30.60 -11.26 32.82
C GLU A 451 -31.24 -10.46 33.96
N ASN A 452 -30.86 -9.19 34.12
CA ASN A 452 -31.44 -8.29 35.12
C ASN A 452 -32.93 -8.01 34.83
N ILE A 453 -33.31 -7.77 33.57
CA ILE A 453 -34.72 -7.66 33.16
C ILE A 453 -35.50 -8.95 33.49
N ASP A 454 -34.94 -10.14 33.21
CA ASP A 454 -35.57 -11.41 33.56
C ASP A 454 -35.63 -11.67 35.07
N ILE A 455 -34.70 -11.11 35.88
CA ILE A 455 -34.77 -11.12 37.35
C ILE A 455 -35.87 -10.19 37.85
N VAL A 456 -35.94 -8.95 37.34
CA VAL A 456 -36.98 -7.97 37.69
C VAL A 456 -38.38 -8.49 37.34
N ASN A 457 -38.55 -9.10 36.16
CA ASN A 457 -39.81 -9.75 35.76
C ASN A 457 -40.19 -10.93 36.66
N ARG A 458 -39.21 -11.67 37.22
CA ARG A 458 -39.48 -12.73 38.20
C ARG A 458 -39.82 -12.17 39.58
N LEU A 459 -39.25 -11.04 39.98
CA LEU A 459 -39.58 -10.32 41.22
C LEU A 459 -41.00 -9.77 41.18
N THR A 460 -41.39 -9.01 40.16
CA THR A 460 -42.73 -8.40 40.06
C THR A 460 -43.84 -9.45 40.00
N ASN A 461 -43.62 -10.57 39.30
CA ASN A 461 -44.54 -11.72 39.33
C ASN A 461 -44.66 -12.35 40.72
N LYS A 462 -43.59 -12.33 41.55
CA LYS A 462 -43.63 -12.83 42.94
C LYS A 462 -44.26 -11.84 43.91
N GLU A 463 -44.08 -10.54 43.70
CA GLU A 463 -44.79 -9.48 44.43
C GLU A 463 -46.31 -9.60 44.20
N GLN A 464 -46.74 -9.78 42.94
CA GLN A 464 -48.15 -10.02 42.61
C GLN A 464 -48.71 -11.31 43.21
N GLU A 465 -47.93 -12.41 43.24
CA GLU A 465 -48.35 -13.64 43.94
C GLU A 465 -48.52 -13.38 45.44
N LEU A 466 -47.61 -12.65 46.08
CA LEU A 466 -47.68 -12.32 47.51
C LEU A 466 -48.85 -11.39 47.84
N GLU A 467 -49.13 -10.40 47.01
CA GLU A 467 -50.26 -9.48 47.18
C GLU A 467 -51.60 -10.20 47.01
N ALA A 468 -51.72 -11.10 46.02
CA ALA A 468 -52.89 -11.96 45.88
C ALA A 468 -53.10 -12.88 47.11
N ARG A 469 -52.03 -13.47 47.65
CA ARG A 469 -52.07 -14.30 48.87
C ARG A 469 -52.48 -13.49 50.11
N LEU A 470 -52.09 -12.22 50.19
CA LEU A 470 -52.50 -11.31 51.26
C LEU A 470 -54.00 -10.98 51.15
N GLN A 471 -54.51 -10.73 49.94
CA GLN A 471 -55.94 -10.51 49.71
C GLN A 471 -56.77 -11.76 50.04
N GLU A 472 -56.34 -12.96 49.60
CA GLU A 472 -56.99 -14.23 49.97
C GLU A 472 -57.03 -14.42 51.50
N LYS A 473 -55.93 -14.09 52.19
CA LYS A 473 -55.86 -14.14 53.66
C LYS A 473 -56.84 -13.16 54.31
N GLU A 474 -56.93 -11.93 53.81
CA GLU A 474 -57.86 -10.93 54.35
C GLU A 474 -59.33 -11.33 54.13
N ASP A 475 -59.67 -11.89 52.97
CA ASP A 475 -61.01 -12.41 52.70
C ASP A 475 -61.35 -13.63 53.58
N ILE A 476 -60.37 -14.49 53.89
CA ILE A 476 -60.51 -15.58 54.86
C ILE A 476 -60.73 -15.03 56.29
N GLU A 477 -59.97 -14.00 56.72
CA GLU A 477 -60.14 -13.38 58.04
C GLU A 477 -61.47 -12.63 58.16
N ASN A 478 -61.93 -11.97 57.10
CA ASN A 478 -63.24 -11.33 57.00
C ASN A 478 -64.39 -12.34 57.03
N THR A 479 -64.30 -13.45 56.29
CA THR A 479 -65.33 -14.51 56.30
C THR A 479 -65.35 -15.26 57.63
N LEU A 480 -64.20 -15.58 58.22
CA LEU A 480 -64.08 -16.14 59.57
C LEU A 480 -64.75 -15.24 60.61
N SER A 481 -64.55 -13.91 60.52
CA SER A 481 -65.17 -12.94 61.43
C SER A 481 -66.70 -12.91 61.29
N ARG A 482 -67.25 -12.96 60.07
CA ARG A 482 -68.70 -13.06 59.83
C ARG A 482 -69.29 -14.38 60.36
N VAL A 483 -68.56 -15.49 60.22
CA VAL A 483 -68.96 -16.80 60.78
C VAL A 483 -68.94 -16.76 62.31
N LYS A 484 -67.91 -16.15 62.92
CA LYS A 484 -67.81 -15.93 64.37
C LYS A 484 -68.99 -15.12 64.90
N GLU A 485 -69.31 -13.99 64.28
CA GLU A 485 -70.51 -13.20 64.62
C GLU A 485 -71.80 -14.01 64.53
N LYS A 486 -71.97 -14.81 63.47
CA LYS A 486 -73.17 -15.65 63.29
C LYS A 486 -73.26 -16.70 64.40
N LEU A 487 -72.15 -17.35 64.73
CA LEU A 487 -72.05 -18.32 65.82
C LEU A 487 -72.31 -17.69 67.19
N GLU A 488 -71.79 -16.50 67.48
CA GLU A 488 -72.07 -15.75 68.71
C GLU A 488 -73.56 -15.33 68.81
N ARG A 489 -74.17 -14.96 67.68
CA ARG A 489 -75.59 -14.60 67.59
C ARG A 489 -76.50 -15.82 67.78
N GLU A 490 -76.16 -16.97 67.20
CA GLU A 490 -76.86 -18.23 67.39
C GLU A 490 -76.67 -18.81 68.80
N THR A 491 -75.47 -18.71 69.37
CA THR A 491 -75.17 -19.13 70.75
C THR A 491 -75.98 -18.31 71.76
N ARG A 492 -76.07 -16.99 71.57
CA ARG A 492 -76.92 -16.10 72.37
C ARG A 492 -78.41 -16.41 72.19
N GLY A 493 -78.87 -16.60 70.95
CA GLY A 493 -80.26 -17.00 70.66
C GLY A 493 -80.62 -18.35 71.31
N HIS A 494 -79.71 -19.32 71.29
CA HIS A 494 -79.87 -20.59 72.01
C HIS A 494 -79.91 -20.39 73.52
N LEU A 495 -79.06 -19.52 74.09
CA LEU A 495 -79.04 -19.23 75.52
C LEU A 495 -80.36 -18.57 75.97
N GLU A 496 -80.87 -17.60 75.21
CA GLU A 496 -82.18 -16.98 75.44
C GLU A 496 -83.33 -17.99 75.28
N PHE A 497 -83.28 -18.86 74.27
CA PHE A 497 -84.28 -19.92 74.10
C PHE A 497 -84.24 -20.91 75.25
N LYS A 498 -83.05 -21.26 75.76
CA LYS A 498 -82.87 -22.14 76.92
C LYS A 498 -83.37 -21.50 78.22
N GLN A 499 -83.18 -20.19 78.38
CA GLN A 499 -83.77 -19.43 79.50
C GLN A 499 -85.30 -19.42 79.41
N LYS A 500 -85.88 -19.10 78.24
CA LYS A 500 -87.33 -19.11 78.02
C LYS A 500 -87.94 -20.50 78.15
N ALA A 501 -87.23 -21.56 77.75
CA ALA A 501 -87.62 -22.94 78.01
C ALA A 501 -87.65 -23.23 79.51
N GLY A 502 -86.63 -22.82 80.27
CA GLY A 502 -86.62 -22.92 81.73
C GLY A 502 -87.71 -22.11 82.43
N GLU A 503 -88.03 -20.90 81.94
CA GLU A 503 -89.18 -20.11 82.43
C GLU A 503 -90.52 -20.79 82.11
N LEU A 504 -90.65 -21.44 80.95
CA LEU A 504 -91.85 -22.18 80.57
C LEU A 504 -91.98 -23.49 81.34
N GLU A 505 -90.89 -24.20 81.61
CA GLU A 505 -90.86 -25.36 82.52
C GLU A 505 -91.20 -24.95 83.95
N TYR A 506 -90.66 -23.81 84.43
CA TYR A 506 -91.02 -23.25 85.73
C TYR A 506 -92.50 -22.88 85.80
N ARG A 507 -93.05 -22.16 84.81
CA ARG A 507 -94.49 -21.84 84.74
C ARG A 507 -95.37 -23.06 84.55
N LEU A 508 -94.90 -24.10 83.85
CA LEU A 508 -95.64 -25.35 83.69
C LEU A 508 -95.69 -26.10 85.02
N ASN A 509 -94.58 -26.13 85.78
CA ASN A 509 -94.57 -26.63 87.15
C ASN A 509 -95.46 -25.79 88.07
N GLU A 510 -95.40 -24.45 87.99
CA GLU A 510 -96.27 -23.53 88.74
C GLU A 510 -97.75 -23.76 88.41
N ILE A 511 -98.12 -23.91 87.14
CA ILE A 511 -99.49 -24.21 86.71
C ILE A 511 -99.91 -25.63 87.12
N ASN A 512 -98.99 -26.60 87.15
CA ASN A 512 -99.26 -27.96 87.61
C ASN A 512 -99.38 -28.02 89.15
N GLU A 513 -98.69 -27.16 89.88
CA GLU A 513 -98.84 -26.94 91.32
C GLU A 513 -100.11 -26.12 91.64
N GLN A 514 -100.50 -25.17 90.78
CA GLN A 514 -101.82 -24.52 90.82
C GLN A 514 -102.95 -25.52 90.51
N LEU A 515 -102.76 -26.46 89.59
CA LEU A 515 -103.69 -27.58 89.36
C LEU A 515 -103.68 -28.61 90.49
N GLY A 516 -102.54 -28.81 91.17
CA GLY A 516 -102.44 -29.62 92.37
C GLY A 516 -103.15 -28.97 93.55
N THR A 517 -102.96 -27.66 93.75
CA THR A 517 -103.64 -26.88 94.80
C THR A 517 -105.11 -26.62 94.48
N GLU A 518 -105.52 -26.51 93.22
CA GLU A 518 -106.95 -26.50 92.84
C GLU A 518 -107.58 -27.90 92.92
N ARG A 519 -106.88 -29.01 92.61
CA ARG A 519 -107.36 -30.35 92.97
C ARG A 519 -107.52 -30.51 94.47
N ASN A 520 -106.56 -30.01 95.26
CA ASN A 520 -106.66 -29.98 96.71
C ASN A 520 -107.75 -29.01 97.20
N ARG A 521 -108.10 -27.95 96.47
CA ARG A 521 -109.25 -27.08 96.78
C ARG A 521 -110.57 -27.73 96.40
N VAL A 522 -110.67 -28.45 95.29
CA VAL A 522 -111.85 -29.26 94.96
C VAL A 522 -112.06 -30.33 96.03
N GLN A 523 -111.02 -31.10 96.39
CA GLN A 523 -111.10 -32.08 97.47
C GLN A 523 -111.40 -31.44 98.84
N ARG A 524 -110.83 -30.26 99.14
CA ARG A 524 -111.20 -29.49 100.35
C ARG A 524 -112.62 -28.93 100.27
N LEU A 525 -113.14 -28.56 99.10
CA LEU A 525 -114.52 -28.08 98.93
C LEU A 525 -115.52 -29.23 99.07
N GLU A 526 -115.22 -30.42 98.53
CA GLU A 526 -115.94 -31.66 98.81
C GLU A 526 -115.94 -31.96 100.32
N HIS A 527 -114.77 -31.81 100.99
CA HIS A 527 -114.63 -32.03 102.42
C HIS A 527 -115.30 -30.95 103.29
N ILE A 528 -115.33 -29.68 102.86
CA ILE A 528 -115.95 -28.55 103.55
C ILE A 528 -117.48 -28.53 103.33
N ILE A 529 -117.97 -29.03 102.18
CA ILE A 529 -119.38 -29.36 101.98
C ILE A 529 -119.79 -30.50 102.93
N SER A 530 -118.88 -31.44 103.24
CA SER A 530 -119.11 -32.46 104.27
C SER A 530 -118.92 -31.97 105.72
N THR A 531 -118.17 -30.88 105.95
CA THR A 531 -117.85 -30.33 107.28
C THR A 531 -117.65 -28.81 107.24
N GLY A 532 -118.73 -28.05 107.48
CA GLY A 532 -118.72 -26.59 107.26
C GLY A 532 -118.10 -25.76 108.38
N ASN A 533 -117.09 -24.94 108.04
CA ASN A 533 -116.85 -23.63 108.65
C ASN A 533 -115.95 -22.76 107.75
N ILE A 534 -116.04 -21.42 107.87
CA ILE A 534 -115.35 -20.44 106.99
C ILE A 534 -114.73 -19.33 107.83
N SER A 535 -113.44 -19.00 107.59
CA SER A 535 -112.75 -17.74 107.96
C SER A 535 -111.29 -17.76 107.47
N ASP A 536 -110.53 -16.67 107.39
CA ASP A 536 -110.70 -15.40 106.64
C ASP A 536 -109.35 -14.62 106.63
N ASP A 537 -109.14 -13.67 105.69
CA ASP A 537 -108.05 -12.64 105.66
C ASP A 537 -106.55 -13.13 105.69
N ALA A 538 -105.49 -12.35 105.41
CA ALA A 538 -105.23 -11.29 104.41
C ALA A 538 -103.73 -10.83 104.42
N LYS A 539 -103.37 -9.89 103.51
CA LYS A 539 -102.27 -8.88 103.60
C LYS A 539 -100.81 -9.38 103.41
N SER A 540 -99.81 -8.57 102.98
CA SER A 540 -99.80 -7.27 102.25
C SER A 540 -98.38 -6.72 101.90
N VAL A 541 -98.33 -5.74 100.97
CA VAL A 541 -97.45 -4.53 100.95
C VAL A 541 -96.10 -4.47 100.15
N LEU A 542 -95.95 -3.30 99.51
CA LEU A 542 -94.90 -2.59 98.71
C LEU A 542 -93.66 -2.15 99.57
N PRO A 543 -92.73 -1.21 99.20
CA PRO A 543 -92.46 -0.41 97.95
C PRO A 543 -91.01 -0.62 97.37
N SER A 544 -90.54 -0.13 96.19
CA SER A 544 -90.51 1.19 95.49
C SER A 544 -89.55 2.26 96.08
N PRO A 545 -89.00 3.28 95.35
CA PRO A 545 -88.99 3.57 93.88
C PRO A 545 -87.70 4.30 93.30
N THR A 546 -87.80 4.84 92.06
CA THR A 546 -87.05 5.97 91.42
C THR A 546 -85.54 5.86 91.02
N GLY A 547 -85.05 6.44 89.91
CA GLY A 547 -85.76 7.07 88.75
C GLY A 547 -84.87 7.92 87.78
N THR A 548 -85.46 8.36 86.65
CA THR A 548 -85.03 9.48 85.73
C THR A 548 -83.79 9.25 84.80
N LEU A 549 -83.60 9.89 83.61
CA LEU A 549 -84.46 10.75 82.75
C LEU A 549 -84.20 10.64 81.20
N LEU A 550 -83.87 11.73 80.47
CA LEU A 550 -84.03 12.00 79.00
C LEU A 550 -83.15 13.23 78.58
N PRO A 551 -83.18 13.81 77.34
CA PRO A 551 -83.18 13.28 75.94
C PRO A 551 -82.28 14.09 74.92
N SER A 552 -82.29 13.76 73.60
CA SER A 552 -82.60 14.70 72.47
C SER A 552 -82.21 14.23 71.02
N ILE A 553 -83.20 13.82 70.20
CA ILE A 553 -83.59 14.31 68.83
C ILE A 553 -82.45 14.54 67.78
N MET A 554 -82.26 13.75 66.70
CA MET A 554 -83.03 13.52 65.41
C MET A 554 -82.84 14.58 64.29
N PRO A 555 -83.01 14.28 62.96
CA PRO A 555 -83.34 13.01 62.26
C PRO A 555 -82.11 12.45 61.45
N SER A 556 -81.98 12.10 60.14
CA SER A 556 -82.77 11.94 58.86
C SER A 556 -81.83 11.35 57.76
N SER A 557 -82.19 10.76 56.59
CA SER A 557 -83.36 9.98 56.08
C SER A 557 -83.19 9.58 54.57
N ILE A 558 -83.69 8.39 54.14
CA ILE A 558 -84.00 7.94 52.73
C ILE A 558 -82.78 7.61 51.79
N ARG A 559 -82.57 6.47 51.05
CA ARG A 559 -83.34 5.36 50.35
C ARG A 559 -83.66 5.63 48.83
N PRO A 560 -83.86 4.61 47.91
CA PRO A 560 -83.29 3.25 47.72
C PRO A 560 -82.88 2.97 46.20
N PRO A 561 -83.04 1.80 45.46
CA PRO A 561 -81.99 1.30 44.50
C PRO A 561 -82.30 1.01 42.96
N PRO A 562 -82.57 -0.21 42.38
CA PRO A 562 -82.06 -0.66 41.04
C PRO A 562 -83.20 -1.16 40.05
N PRO A 563 -83.09 -2.09 39.03
CA PRO A 563 -81.99 -2.92 38.46
C PRO A 563 -81.71 -2.98 36.87
N PRO A 564 -82.07 -3.98 35.99
CA PRO A 564 -81.04 -4.65 35.11
C PRO A 564 -81.35 -5.11 33.62
N HIS A 565 -80.32 -5.69 32.95
CA HIS A 565 -80.28 -6.71 31.82
C HIS A 565 -80.41 -6.36 30.31
N PHE A 566 -79.46 -6.84 29.45
CA PHE A 566 -79.57 -8.04 28.57
C PHE A 566 -78.20 -8.44 27.87
N PHE A 567 -78.16 -9.32 26.84
CA PHE A 567 -77.05 -10.26 26.46
C PHE A 567 -76.25 -9.94 25.16
N GLY A 568 -75.02 -10.52 24.97
CA GLY A 568 -74.61 -11.15 23.67
C GLY A 568 -73.16 -11.05 23.08
N ASN A 569 -72.29 -12.05 23.36
CA ASN A 569 -71.26 -12.75 22.50
C ASN A 569 -70.33 -12.11 21.39
N LEU A 570 -69.08 -12.66 21.34
CA LEU A 570 -68.13 -12.89 20.20
C LEU A 570 -67.09 -11.78 19.77
N PRO A 571 -65.97 -12.10 19.03
CA PRO A 571 -64.61 -11.56 19.31
C PRO A 571 -63.93 -10.71 18.17
N PRO A 572 -62.57 -10.68 17.92
CA PRO A 572 -61.79 -9.44 18.07
C PRO A 572 -61.09 -8.87 16.79
N PRO A 573 -60.69 -7.57 16.79
CA PRO A 573 -59.77 -6.95 15.82
C PRO A 573 -58.39 -6.52 16.44
N PRO A 574 -57.38 -6.12 15.63
CA PRO A 574 -55.97 -6.13 16.06
C PRO A 574 -55.29 -4.77 16.35
N LEU A 575 -54.15 -4.86 17.06
CA LEU A 575 -52.94 -4.00 17.08
C LEU A 575 -53.04 -2.54 16.59
N GLY A 576 -52.82 -1.60 17.52
CA GLY A 576 -52.44 -0.21 17.25
C GLY A 576 -51.23 0.22 18.08
N ILE A 577 -50.31 1.00 17.51
CA ILE A 577 -49.04 1.43 18.14
C ILE A 577 -49.19 2.89 18.66
N PRO A 578 -48.68 3.23 19.86
CA PRO A 578 -48.76 4.58 20.42
C PRO A 578 -47.72 5.57 19.82
N PRO A 579 -47.90 6.90 19.98
CA PRO A 579 -47.17 7.91 19.21
C PRO A 579 -45.93 8.52 19.93
N PRO A 580 -44.97 9.10 19.17
CA PRO A 580 -43.92 9.96 19.71
C PRO A 580 -44.01 11.44 19.28
N LEU A 581 -43.37 12.30 20.06
CA LEU A 581 -43.10 13.73 19.85
C LEU A 581 -41.78 14.05 20.60
N PRO A 582 -41.02 15.13 20.31
CA PRO A 582 -40.61 15.69 19.02
C PRO A 582 -39.07 15.84 18.88
N GLY A 583 -38.57 16.12 17.67
CA GLY A 583 -37.39 16.98 17.48
C GLY A 583 -36.04 16.33 17.10
N GLY A 584 -35.52 16.70 15.94
CA GLY A 584 -34.16 16.40 15.45
C GLY A 584 -33.95 17.01 14.06
N PRO A 585 -32.94 17.89 13.83
CA PRO A 585 -32.92 18.73 12.63
C PRO A 585 -32.07 18.20 11.46
N GLY A 586 -32.63 18.30 10.24
CA GLY A 586 -31.89 18.81 9.08
C GLY A 586 -31.11 17.83 8.20
N MET A 587 -31.76 17.32 7.15
CA MET A 587 -31.11 17.08 5.85
C MET A 587 -32.08 17.37 4.71
N GLN A 588 -31.67 18.19 3.74
CA GLN A 588 -32.56 18.72 2.70
C GLN A 588 -32.63 17.77 1.50
N LEU A 589 -33.83 17.29 1.17
CA LEU A 589 -34.13 16.62 -0.11
C LEU A 589 -34.59 17.64 -1.15
N MET A 590 -33.93 17.65 -2.32
CA MET A 590 -34.28 18.55 -3.42
C MET A 590 -35.59 18.12 -4.12
N PRO A 591 -36.37 19.06 -4.68
CA PRO A 591 -37.71 18.76 -5.19
C PRO A 591 -37.71 17.97 -6.50
N VAL A 592 -38.50 16.88 -6.53
CA VAL A 592 -38.78 16.11 -7.75
C VAL A 592 -39.62 16.95 -8.72
N LYS A 593 -39.11 17.19 -9.93
CA LYS A 593 -39.87 17.86 -11.01
C LYS A 593 -40.86 16.90 -11.66
N SER A 594 -42.07 17.40 -11.92
CA SER A 594 -43.19 16.65 -12.50
C SER A 594 -42.95 16.19 -13.94
N VAL A 595 -43.42 14.98 -14.27
CA VAL A 595 -43.36 14.41 -15.63
C VAL A 595 -44.26 15.19 -16.59
N ILE A 596 -43.67 15.73 -17.67
CA ILE A 596 -44.38 16.46 -18.71
C ILE A 596 -45.03 15.47 -19.69
N LYS A 597 -46.36 15.43 -19.77
CA LYS A 597 -47.06 14.79 -20.89
C LYS A 597 -46.96 15.68 -22.14
N LYS A 598 -46.62 15.07 -23.29
CA LYS A 598 -46.63 15.73 -24.61
C LYS A 598 -47.89 15.31 -25.37
N GLU A 599 -48.54 16.26 -26.02
CA GLU A 599 -49.69 16.00 -26.90
C GLU A 599 -49.22 15.90 -28.36
N ILE A 600 -49.60 14.83 -29.06
CA ILE A 600 -49.23 14.57 -30.46
C ILE A 600 -50.50 14.52 -31.32
N PRO A 601 -50.62 15.32 -32.39
CA PRO A 601 -51.82 15.33 -33.25
C PRO A 601 -52.19 13.95 -33.81
N PRO A 602 -53.50 13.64 -34.01
CA PRO A 602 -53.95 12.38 -34.62
C PRO A 602 -53.67 12.32 -36.13
N SER A 603 -53.39 11.11 -36.64
CA SER A 603 -53.16 10.80 -38.06
C SER A 603 -54.38 10.04 -38.62
N SER A 604 -54.65 10.17 -39.92
CA SER A 604 -55.89 9.69 -40.53
C SER A 604 -55.86 8.24 -41.02
N ALA A 605 -54.67 7.65 -41.17
CA ALA A 605 -54.47 6.29 -41.69
C ALA A 605 -53.39 5.51 -40.91
N PRO A 606 -53.38 4.16 -40.98
CA PRO A 606 -52.33 3.33 -40.37
C PRO A 606 -51.02 3.41 -41.17
N LEU A 607 -50.03 4.09 -40.60
CA LEU A 607 -48.69 4.30 -41.16
C LEU A 607 -47.75 3.13 -40.91
N LYS A 608 -46.72 3.01 -41.76
CA LYS A 608 -45.61 2.06 -41.60
C LYS A 608 -44.69 2.50 -40.44
N SER A 609 -44.46 1.64 -39.46
CA SER A 609 -43.66 1.99 -38.26
C SER A 609 -42.16 2.16 -38.55
N PHE A 610 -41.53 3.15 -37.92
CA PHE A 610 -40.10 3.42 -38.03
C PHE A 610 -39.33 2.69 -36.92
N ASN A 611 -38.46 1.74 -37.29
CA ASN A 611 -37.83 0.78 -36.36
C ASN A 611 -36.62 1.36 -35.58
N TRP A 612 -36.78 2.52 -34.95
CA TRP A 612 -35.77 3.13 -34.07
C TRP A 612 -35.62 2.42 -32.72
N THR A 613 -34.59 2.79 -31.95
CA THR A 613 -34.40 2.35 -30.57
C THR A 613 -34.45 3.55 -29.63
N LYS A 614 -35.55 3.69 -28.87
CA LYS A 614 -35.74 4.72 -27.84
C LYS A 614 -34.64 4.62 -26.77
N LEU A 615 -34.15 5.76 -26.28
CA LEU A 615 -33.30 5.86 -25.10
C LEU A 615 -34.14 5.75 -23.81
N PRO A 616 -33.72 4.96 -22.80
CA PRO A 616 -34.37 4.93 -21.49
C PRO A 616 -34.25 6.28 -20.78
N ASP A 617 -35.32 6.71 -20.11
CA ASP A 617 -35.42 8.07 -19.59
C ASP A 617 -34.37 8.38 -18.48
N HIS A 618 -33.89 7.35 -17.78
CA HIS A 618 -32.79 7.46 -16.79
C HIS A 618 -31.38 7.64 -17.42
N LYS A 619 -31.26 7.68 -18.76
CA LYS A 619 -29.98 7.92 -19.48
C LYS A 619 -29.99 9.21 -20.30
N LEU A 620 -30.86 10.16 -19.98
CA LEU A 620 -30.99 11.43 -20.69
C LEU A 620 -29.99 12.51 -20.21
N SER A 621 -29.62 12.50 -18.93
CA SER A 621 -28.67 13.46 -18.34
C SER A 621 -27.30 13.41 -19.02
N GLY A 622 -26.79 14.58 -19.44
CA GLY A 622 -25.52 14.69 -20.16
C GLY A 622 -25.59 14.29 -21.64
N THR A 623 -26.77 13.98 -22.18
CA THR A 623 -26.96 13.70 -23.62
C THR A 623 -27.59 14.88 -24.34
N VAL A 624 -27.35 14.97 -25.66
CA VAL A 624 -27.92 16.01 -26.54
C VAL A 624 -29.45 16.13 -26.41
N TRP A 625 -30.15 15.03 -26.13
CA TRP A 625 -31.61 14.96 -26.02
C TRP A 625 -32.19 15.76 -24.84
N ALA A 626 -31.37 16.19 -23.88
CA ALA A 626 -31.79 17.05 -22.78
C ALA A 626 -32.00 18.53 -23.19
N GLU A 627 -31.49 18.94 -24.35
CA GLU A 627 -31.49 20.34 -24.80
C GLU A 627 -32.58 20.68 -25.85
N LEU A 628 -33.36 19.67 -26.30
CA LEU A 628 -34.13 19.72 -27.55
C LEU A 628 -35.64 19.86 -27.32
N ASP A 629 -36.34 20.62 -28.18
CA ASP A 629 -37.79 20.87 -28.09
C ASP A 629 -38.51 20.67 -29.43
N GLU A 630 -39.04 19.46 -29.61
CA GLU A 630 -39.83 19.06 -30.76
C GLU A 630 -41.20 19.76 -30.88
N GLN A 631 -41.75 20.34 -29.80
CA GLN A 631 -43.12 20.89 -29.83
C GLN A 631 -43.28 22.05 -30.83
N LYS A 632 -42.18 22.77 -31.09
CA LYS A 632 -42.15 23.89 -32.07
C LYS A 632 -42.18 23.42 -33.53
N LEU A 633 -41.83 22.16 -33.84
CA LEU A 633 -41.79 21.63 -35.21
C LEU A 633 -43.18 21.25 -35.75
N TYR A 634 -44.10 20.80 -34.90
CA TYR A 634 -45.47 20.40 -35.30
C TYR A 634 -46.33 21.57 -35.83
N LYS A 635 -45.89 22.82 -35.68
CA LYS A 635 -46.53 24.01 -36.29
C LYS A 635 -46.02 24.34 -37.70
N VAL A 636 -45.01 23.63 -38.19
CA VAL A 636 -44.30 23.91 -39.46
C VAL A 636 -44.36 22.74 -40.44
N LEU A 637 -44.48 21.51 -39.94
CA LEU A 637 -44.71 20.30 -40.74
C LEU A 637 -46.17 20.24 -41.19
N ASP A 638 -46.40 19.95 -42.49
CA ASP A 638 -47.75 19.68 -42.98
C ASP A 638 -47.96 18.17 -43.04
N LEU A 639 -48.84 17.67 -42.18
CA LEU A 639 -48.97 16.25 -41.86
C LEU A 639 -49.92 15.51 -42.81
N LYS A 640 -50.63 16.21 -43.70
CA LYS A 640 -51.65 15.62 -44.58
C LYS A 640 -51.09 14.90 -45.80
N ASP A 641 -50.03 15.42 -46.42
CA ASP A 641 -49.37 14.73 -47.54
C ASP A 641 -48.53 13.54 -47.08
N PHE A 642 -48.08 13.52 -45.82
CA PHE A 642 -47.34 12.40 -45.24
C PHE A 642 -48.17 11.11 -45.19
N ASP A 643 -49.42 11.20 -44.71
CA ASP A 643 -50.38 10.08 -44.69
C ASP A 643 -50.62 9.49 -46.10
N LYS A 644 -50.49 10.31 -47.14
CA LYS A 644 -50.69 9.95 -48.55
C LYS A 644 -49.49 9.21 -49.15
N MET A 645 -48.29 9.40 -48.62
CA MET A 645 -47.06 8.78 -49.14
C MET A 645 -46.79 7.38 -48.57
N PHE A 646 -47.10 7.07 -47.30
CA PHE A 646 -46.49 5.94 -46.56
C PHE A 646 -47.30 4.60 -46.49
N SER A 647 -48.22 4.33 -47.42
CA SER A 647 -49.08 3.12 -47.47
C SER A 647 -48.43 1.91 -48.20
N ALA A 648 -47.96 0.90 -47.47
CA ALA A 648 -46.96 -0.08 -47.94
C ALA A 648 -47.37 -1.18 -48.96
N TYR A 649 -46.62 -1.38 -50.06
CA TYR A 649 -46.39 -2.72 -50.68
C TYR A 649 -45.15 -2.85 -51.63
N GLN A 650 -44.53 -4.06 -51.66
CA GLN A 650 -43.65 -4.74 -52.67
C GLN A 650 -42.20 -4.30 -53.15
N LYS A 651 -41.28 -5.28 -53.00
CA LYS A 651 -40.19 -5.90 -53.85
C LYS A 651 -38.99 -5.16 -54.56
N ASN A 652 -37.78 -5.67 -54.23
CA ASN A 652 -36.52 -6.09 -54.95
C ASN A 652 -35.96 -5.45 -56.25
N GLY A 653 -34.60 -5.41 -56.39
CA GLY A 653 -33.90 -5.32 -57.71
C GLY A 653 -32.35 -5.03 -57.81
N MET A 654 -31.48 -6.02 -57.54
CA MET A 654 -30.29 -6.50 -58.32
C MET A 654 -29.07 -5.64 -58.89
N ASN A 655 -27.84 -6.21 -58.77
CA ASN A 655 -26.62 -6.22 -59.65
C ASN A 655 -25.52 -5.10 -59.75
N GLY A 656 -24.26 -5.55 -59.99
CA GLY A 656 -23.04 -4.82 -60.47
C GLY A 656 -21.78 -5.01 -59.58
N ILE A 657 -20.61 -5.62 -59.91
CA ILE A 657 -19.73 -5.81 -61.12
C ILE A 657 -18.76 -4.61 -61.35
N ASP A 658 -17.43 -4.67 -61.56
CA ASP A 658 -16.27 -5.61 -61.33
C ASP A 658 -14.95 -4.80 -61.66
N GLY A 659 -13.65 -5.22 -61.59
CA GLY A 659 -12.88 -6.43 -61.21
C GLY A 659 -11.41 -6.38 -61.77
N SER A 660 -10.57 -7.43 -61.60
CA SER A 660 -9.30 -7.73 -62.36
C SER A 660 -7.96 -6.96 -61.99
N VAL A 661 -6.68 -7.36 -62.31
CA VAL A 661 -6.01 -8.63 -62.79
C VAL A 661 -4.43 -8.53 -62.80
N GLU A 662 -3.70 -9.65 -62.55
CA GLU A 662 -2.36 -10.13 -63.07
C GLU A 662 -1.05 -9.23 -63.02
N ASP A 663 0.23 -9.66 -63.19
CA ASP A 663 0.86 -11.01 -63.33
C ASP A 663 2.39 -11.15 -62.98
N LEU A 664 2.88 -12.41 -62.94
CA LEU A 664 4.19 -13.05 -63.39
C LEU A 664 5.51 -12.24 -63.65
N CYS A 665 6.77 -12.74 -63.74
CA CYS A 665 7.55 -14.03 -63.66
C CYS A 665 9.10 -13.68 -63.67
N LEU A 666 10.20 -14.50 -63.70
CA LEU A 666 10.64 -15.91 -63.41
C LEU A 666 12.22 -15.93 -63.38
N VAL A 667 12.84 -17.13 -63.45
CA VAL A 667 14.22 -17.50 -63.91
C VAL A 667 15.39 -17.67 -62.89
N THR A 668 16.05 -18.82 -63.04
CA THR A 668 17.19 -19.52 -62.39
C THR A 668 18.58 -18.78 -62.38
N ARG A 669 19.73 -19.25 -61.80
CA ARG A 669 20.36 -20.59 -61.88
C ARG A 669 21.64 -20.82 -61.00
N THR A 670 21.82 -22.05 -60.47
CA THR A 670 23.07 -22.85 -60.19
C THR A 670 24.29 -22.40 -59.31
N LYS A 671 24.50 -23.21 -58.24
CA LYS A 671 25.74 -23.91 -57.77
C LYS A 671 27.01 -23.16 -57.26
N SER A 672 27.38 -23.49 -56.02
CA SER A 672 28.70 -24.08 -55.62
C SER A 672 28.54 -24.92 -54.33
N LYS A 673 29.58 -25.62 -53.84
CA LYS A 673 29.55 -26.38 -52.56
C LYS A 673 30.58 -25.80 -51.57
N SER A 674 30.16 -25.60 -50.33
CA SER A 674 31.00 -25.42 -49.14
C SER A 674 30.44 -26.31 -48.02
N LEU A 675 31.22 -26.58 -46.97
CA LEU A 675 30.75 -27.40 -45.85
C LEU A 675 29.74 -26.57 -45.05
N THR A 676 28.48 -27.04 -45.03
CA THR A 676 27.34 -26.31 -44.45
C THR A 676 26.79 -27.14 -43.31
N LEU A 677 26.75 -26.58 -42.10
CA LEU A 677 26.23 -27.24 -40.90
C LEU A 677 24.73 -26.98 -40.73
N ILE A 678 24.27 -25.81 -41.18
CA ILE A 678 22.85 -25.41 -41.24
C ILE A 678 22.19 -25.91 -42.54
N ASP A 679 20.86 -26.14 -42.50
CA ASP A 679 20.07 -26.57 -43.66
C ASP A 679 20.34 -25.74 -44.93
N SER A 680 20.45 -26.43 -46.07
CA SER A 680 20.79 -25.83 -47.37
C SER A 680 19.82 -24.74 -47.82
N ARG A 681 18.53 -24.80 -47.46
CA ARG A 681 17.54 -23.75 -47.79
C ARG A 681 17.70 -22.55 -46.87
N ARG A 682 17.95 -22.76 -45.57
CA ARG A 682 18.25 -21.69 -44.61
C ARG A 682 19.57 -20.98 -44.95
N ALA A 683 20.63 -21.72 -45.22
CA ALA A 683 21.93 -21.19 -45.64
C ALA A 683 21.86 -20.42 -46.98
N GLN A 684 21.10 -20.91 -47.96
CA GLN A 684 20.87 -20.17 -49.21
C GLN A 684 20.13 -18.84 -48.97
N ASN A 685 19.07 -18.84 -48.15
CA ASN A 685 18.33 -17.62 -47.82
C ASN A 685 19.21 -16.61 -47.04
N CYS A 686 20.06 -17.08 -46.14
CA CYS A 686 21.03 -16.26 -45.42
C CYS A 686 22.04 -15.61 -46.38
N ASN A 687 22.62 -16.38 -47.30
CA ASN A 687 23.53 -15.85 -48.31
C ASN A 687 22.88 -14.81 -49.24
N ILE A 688 21.58 -14.96 -49.57
CA ILE A 688 20.80 -13.95 -50.30
C ILE A 688 20.68 -12.66 -49.49
N LEU A 689 20.39 -12.74 -48.19
CA LEU A 689 20.30 -11.58 -47.29
C LEU A 689 21.65 -10.85 -47.16
N LEU A 690 22.74 -11.57 -46.90
CA LEU A 690 24.10 -11.00 -46.82
C LEU A 690 24.55 -10.36 -48.14
N THR A 691 24.06 -10.85 -49.28
CA THR A 691 24.32 -10.26 -50.60
C THR A 691 23.49 -8.99 -50.85
N LYS A 692 22.27 -8.89 -50.29
CA LYS A 692 21.46 -7.67 -50.32
C LYS A 692 21.99 -6.57 -49.41
N LEU A 693 22.46 -6.94 -48.20
CA LEU A 693 23.04 -6.01 -47.22
C LEU A 693 24.31 -5.31 -47.73
N LYS A 694 25.14 -5.99 -48.54
CA LYS A 694 26.43 -5.46 -49.05
C LYS A 694 27.41 -4.99 -47.98
N MET A 695 27.34 -5.58 -46.78
CA MET A 695 28.19 -5.29 -45.64
C MET A 695 28.97 -6.55 -45.24
N THR A 696 30.12 -6.38 -44.58
CA THR A 696 30.84 -7.50 -43.95
C THR A 696 30.18 -7.93 -42.64
N ASN A 697 30.52 -9.13 -42.13
CA ASN A 697 29.97 -9.64 -40.86
C ASN A 697 30.28 -8.67 -39.71
N GLU A 698 31.50 -8.12 -39.68
CA GLU A 698 31.98 -7.17 -38.68
C GLU A 698 31.29 -5.81 -38.78
N GLU A 699 30.86 -5.39 -39.97
CA GLU A 699 30.06 -4.17 -40.17
C GLU A 699 28.61 -4.36 -39.70
N ILE A 700 27.99 -5.51 -40.03
CA ILE A 700 26.64 -5.86 -39.57
C ILE A 700 26.61 -5.92 -38.04
N ILE A 701 27.59 -6.58 -37.43
CA ILE A 701 27.73 -6.69 -35.96
C ILE A 701 27.98 -5.31 -35.33
N ARG A 702 28.86 -4.47 -35.90
CA ARG A 702 29.08 -3.10 -35.40
C ARG A 702 27.81 -2.24 -35.45
N VAL A 703 27.02 -2.33 -36.52
CA VAL A 703 25.74 -1.62 -36.64
C VAL A 703 24.71 -2.11 -35.61
N ILE A 704 24.61 -3.41 -35.36
CA ILE A 704 23.68 -3.97 -34.36
C ILE A 704 24.14 -3.62 -32.93
N LEU A 705 25.45 -3.65 -32.65
CA LEU A 705 26.00 -3.22 -31.36
C LEU A 705 25.80 -1.71 -31.10
N SER A 706 25.88 -0.87 -32.14
CA SER A 706 25.64 0.58 -32.04
C SER A 706 24.18 1.00 -32.24
N MET A 707 23.23 0.04 -32.22
CA MET A 707 21.79 0.26 -32.40
C MET A 707 21.44 1.10 -33.65
N ASP A 708 22.21 0.88 -34.71
CA ASP A 708 22.26 1.65 -35.96
C ASP A 708 22.20 3.18 -35.77
N SER A 709 23.12 3.70 -34.97
CA SER A 709 23.36 5.14 -34.79
C SER A 709 23.63 5.93 -36.09
N THR A 710 24.00 5.25 -37.18
CA THR A 710 24.33 5.87 -38.48
C THR A 710 23.29 5.59 -39.58
N ASP A 711 22.13 5.02 -39.24
CA ASP A 711 21.02 4.67 -40.13
C ASP A 711 21.41 3.90 -41.42
N LYS A 712 22.37 2.97 -41.30
CA LYS A 712 22.91 2.18 -42.44
C LYS A 712 22.09 0.94 -42.79
N MET A 713 21.20 0.48 -41.91
CA MET A 713 20.45 -0.76 -42.07
C MET A 713 18.94 -0.48 -42.20
N PRO A 714 18.34 -0.64 -43.40
CA PRO A 714 16.92 -0.34 -43.59
C PRO A 714 16.01 -1.34 -42.86
N LEU A 715 14.80 -0.90 -42.50
CA LEU A 715 13.86 -1.63 -41.64
C LEU A 715 13.53 -3.05 -42.14
N ASP A 716 13.44 -3.24 -43.46
CA ASP A 716 13.17 -4.54 -44.08
C ASP A 716 14.34 -5.51 -43.92
N MET A 717 15.59 -5.04 -43.97
CA MET A 717 16.78 -5.84 -43.72
C MET A 717 16.91 -6.23 -42.24
N VAL A 718 16.54 -5.34 -41.30
CA VAL A 718 16.42 -5.69 -39.87
C VAL A 718 15.37 -6.80 -39.68
N GLU A 719 14.22 -6.70 -40.37
CA GLU A 719 13.16 -7.73 -40.33
C GLU A 719 13.58 -9.06 -40.95
N GLN A 720 14.37 -9.05 -42.04
CA GLN A 720 14.92 -10.30 -42.58
C GLN A 720 15.98 -10.90 -41.64
N LEU A 721 16.84 -10.09 -41.01
CA LEU A 721 17.86 -10.57 -40.08
C LEU A 721 17.26 -11.29 -38.85
N LEU A 722 16.09 -10.87 -38.37
CA LEU A 722 15.37 -11.56 -37.28
C LEU A 722 15.01 -13.02 -37.62
N LYS A 723 15.00 -13.41 -38.90
CA LYS A 723 14.73 -14.79 -39.36
C LYS A 723 15.99 -15.67 -39.34
N PHE A 724 17.16 -15.08 -39.03
CA PHE A 724 18.47 -15.73 -38.98
C PHE A 724 19.12 -15.63 -37.60
N VAL A 725 18.32 -15.61 -36.53
CA VAL A 725 18.80 -15.88 -35.17
C VAL A 725 19.16 -17.37 -35.07
N PRO A 726 20.38 -17.76 -34.63
CA PRO A 726 20.72 -19.16 -34.41
C PRO A 726 19.93 -19.77 -33.24
N THR A 727 19.40 -20.98 -33.38
CA THR A 727 18.74 -21.69 -32.26
C THR A 727 19.79 -22.17 -31.24
N PRO A 728 19.41 -22.55 -29.99
CA PRO A 728 20.37 -23.05 -29.00
C PRO A 728 21.20 -24.25 -29.49
N GLU A 729 20.57 -25.14 -30.26
CA GLU A 729 21.20 -26.34 -30.84
C GLU A 729 22.18 -25.98 -31.96
N GLU A 730 21.84 -25.02 -32.82
CA GLU A 730 22.75 -24.50 -33.84
C GLU A 730 23.97 -23.80 -33.23
N ARG A 731 23.81 -23.12 -32.08
CA ARG A 731 24.94 -22.48 -31.38
C ARG A 731 25.92 -23.52 -30.86
N ALA A 732 25.43 -24.56 -30.19
CA ALA A 732 26.27 -25.66 -29.72
C ALA A 732 27.03 -26.33 -30.89
N LEU A 733 26.34 -26.64 -31.99
CA LEU A 733 26.95 -27.26 -33.16
C LEU A 733 28.02 -26.36 -33.85
N LEU A 734 27.81 -25.04 -33.86
CA LEU A 734 28.78 -24.08 -34.41
C LEU A 734 29.98 -23.88 -33.49
N ASP A 735 29.77 -23.87 -32.16
CA ASP A 735 30.84 -23.75 -31.18
C ASP A 735 31.69 -25.05 -31.12
N GLU A 736 31.10 -26.23 -31.32
CA GLU A 736 31.82 -27.52 -31.46
C GLU A 736 32.79 -27.56 -32.67
N HIS A 737 32.57 -26.73 -33.68
CA HIS A 737 33.39 -26.64 -34.90
C HIS A 737 34.24 -25.35 -34.94
N SER A 738 34.45 -24.68 -33.79
CA SER A 738 35.10 -23.36 -33.74
C SER A 738 36.55 -23.35 -34.24
N ASP A 739 37.26 -24.48 -34.17
CA ASP A 739 38.67 -24.59 -34.58
C ASP A 739 38.84 -24.55 -36.11
N ASP A 740 37.86 -25.03 -36.88
CA ASP A 740 37.91 -25.14 -38.35
C ASP A 740 37.29 -23.90 -39.06
N CYS A 741 37.43 -22.74 -38.41
CA CYS A 741 36.72 -21.48 -38.64
C CYS A 741 36.77 -20.88 -40.06
N GLU A 742 37.73 -21.30 -40.90
CA GLU A 742 37.88 -20.87 -42.30
C GLU A 742 37.22 -21.83 -43.32
N SER A 743 36.81 -23.03 -42.90
CA SER A 743 36.18 -24.05 -43.75
C SER A 743 34.66 -23.88 -43.92
N LEU A 744 34.04 -23.15 -42.98
CA LEU A 744 32.59 -22.93 -42.89
C LEU A 744 32.04 -22.14 -44.09
N SER A 745 30.80 -22.42 -44.51
CA SER A 745 30.15 -21.57 -45.53
C SER A 745 29.94 -20.15 -45.00
N ARG A 746 29.83 -19.18 -45.91
CA ARG A 746 29.54 -17.76 -45.58
C ARG A 746 28.28 -17.58 -44.72
N ALA A 747 27.31 -18.50 -44.78
CA ALA A 747 26.12 -18.46 -43.93
C ALA A 747 26.40 -18.99 -42.51
N ASP A 748 27.04 -20.16 -42.39
CA ASP A 748 27.39 -20.74 -41.07
C ASP A 748 28.37 -19.83 -40.32
N ARG A 749 29.36 -19.27 -41.05
CA ARG A 749 30.31 -18.28 -40.52
C ARG A 749 29.60 -17.05 -39.95
N PHE A 750 28.64 -16.49 -40.68
CA PHE A 750 27.84 -15.37 -40.19
C PHE A 750 26.99 -15.74 -38.97
N LEU A 751 26.38 -16.93 -38.96
CA LEU A 751 25.57 -17.43 -37.85
C LEU A 751 26.41 -17.67 -36.58
N TYR A 752 27.68 -18.06 -36.71
CA TYR A 752 28.67 -18.14 -35.63
C TYR A 752 29.17 -16.75 -35.19
N ASP A 753 29.48 -15.84 -36.12
CA ASP A 753 29.92 -14.48 -35.76
C ASP A 753 28.84 -13.72 -34.96
N ILE A 754 27.54 -13.97 -35.23
CA ILE A 754 26.43 -13.38 -34.47
C ILE A 754 26.00 -14.16 -33.22
N SER A 755 26.25 -15.48 -33.10
CA SER A 755 25.92 -16.23 -31.87
C SER A 755 26.67 -15.67 -30.65
N ARG A 756 27.88 -15.17 -30.90
CA ARG A 756 28.79 -14.54 -29.93
C ARG A 756 28.38 -13.10 -29.55
N VAL A 757 27.35 -12.52 -30.17
CA VAL A 757 26.86 -11.18 -29.85
C VAL A 757 25.86 -11.23 -28.70
N ILE A 758 26.25 -10.71 -27.54
CA ILE A 758 25.44 -10.71 -26.31
C ILE A 758 24.10 -10.01 -26.55
N HIS A 759 23.01 -10.75 -26.34
CA HIS A 759 21.62 -10.35 -26.59
C HIS A 759 21.31 -9.94 -28.06
N PHE A 760 21.92 -10.60 -29.05
CA PHE A 760 21.73 -10.32 -30.48
C PHE A 760 20.25 -10.16 -30.88
N GLU A 761 19.42 -11.14 -30.55
CA GLU A 761 17.99 -11.17 -30.89
C GLU A 761 17.22 -10.00 -30.26
N GLN A 762 17.47 -9.73 -28.97
CA GLN A 762 16.78 -8.67 -28.23
C GLN A 762 17.20 -7.28 -28.74
N ARG A 763 18.50 -7.09 -29.05
CA ARG A 763 19.03 -5.87 -29.70
C ARG A 763 18.39 -5.65 -31.07
N LEU A 764 18.31 -6.70 -31.88
CA LEU A 764 17.75 -6.63 -33.23
C LEU A 764 16.23 -6.38 -33.20
N SER A 765 15.51 -6.96 -32.25
CA SER A 765 14.08 -6.71 -32.01
C SER A 765 13.83 -5.28 -31.54
N ALA A 766 14.65 -4.76 -30.63
CA ALA A 766 14.60 -3.36 -30.19
C ALA A 766 14.94 -2.38 -31.32
N LEU A 767 15.89 -2.73 -32.20
CA LEU A 767 16.22 -1.94 -33.40
C LEU A 767 15.08 -1.93 -34.43
N TYR A 768 14.44 -3.08 -34.66
CA TYR A 768 13.25 -3.20 -35.50
C TYR A 768 12.11 -2.32 -34.96
N TYR A 769 11.84 -2.38 -33.65
CA TYR A 769 10.85 -1.51 -33.01
C TYR A 769 11.22 -0.02 -33.14
N LYS A 770 12.46 0.37 -32.83
CA LYS A 770 12.99 1.74 -32.97
C LYS A 770 12.74 2.32 -34.37
N LYS A 771 12.98 1.54 -35.43
CA LYS A 771 12.79 1.97 -36.83
C LYS A 771 11.33 1.86 -37.31
N LYS A 772 10.51 0.98 -36.72
CA LYS A 772 9.09 0.79 -37.09
C LYS A 772 8.15 1.79 -36.41
N PHE A 773 8.46 2.17 -35.17
CA PHE A 773 7.59 3.02 -34.34
C PHE A 773 7.24 4.38 -34.99
N PRO A 774 8.17 5.14 -35.60
CA PRO A 774 7.81 6.41 -36.25
C PRO A 774 6.80 6.24 -37.39
N ASN A 775 6.91 5.16 -38.17
CA ASN A 775 5.97 4.87 -39.26
C ASN A 775 4.58 4.53 -38.69
N GLN A 776 4.50 3.70 -37.66
CA GLN A 776 3.24 3.38 -36.99
C GLN A 776 2.61 4.62 -36.33
N LEU A 777 3.41 5.50 -35.74
CA LEU A 777 2.94 6.77 -35.17
C LEU A 777 2.35 7.68 -36.27
N ASN A 778 3.05 7.84 -37.38
CA ASN A 778 2.60 8.64 -38.53
C ASN A 778 1.36 8.05 -39.22
N ASP A 779 1.20 6.73 -39.24
CA ASP A 779 0.00 6.04 -39.77
C ASP A 779 -1.22 6.18 -38.85
N LEU A 780 -1.01 6.20 -37.52
CA LEU A 780 -2.08 6.22 -36.51
C LEU A 780 -2.52 7.63 -36.13
N TRP A 781 -1.59 8.58 -36.01
CA TRP A 781 -1.87 9.93 -35.52
C TRP A 781 -2.96 10.67 -36.32
N PRO A 782 -2.96 10.66 -37.68
CA PRO A 782 -4.03 11.26 -38.47
C PRO A 782 -5.40 10.60 -38.24
N ARG A 783 -5.43 9.28 -37.97
CA ARG A 783 -6.67 8.53 -37.69
C ARG A 783 -7.25 8.93 -36.33
N VAL A 784 -6.40 9.05 -35.32
CA VAL A 784 -6.77 9.49 -33.98
C VAL A 784 -7.26 10.94 -34.00
N LEU A 785 -6.58 11.83 -34.73
CA LEU A 785 -7.03 13.21 -34.93
C LEU A 785 -8.38 13.28 -35.65
N ALA A 786 -8.57 12.54 -36.75
CA ALA A 786 -9.83 12.52 -37.49
C ALA A 786 -11.01 12.10 -36.60
N VAL A 787 -10.86 11.03 -35.80
CA VAL A 787 -11.88 10.58 -34.84
C VAL A 787 -12.10 11.60 -33.72
N SER A 788 -11.05 12.27 -33.25
CA SER A 788 -11.13 13.30 -32.20
C SER A 788 -11.89 14.55 -32.67
N GLU A 789 -11.56 15.08 -33.85
CA GLU A 789 -12.25 16.26 -34.41
C GLU A 789 -13.67 15.92 -34.84
N ALA A 790 -13.90 14.78 -35.51
CA ALA A 790 -15.25 14.32 -35.86
C ALA A 790 -16.16 14.19 -34.62
N SER A 791 -15.61 13.77 -33.48
CA SER A 791 -16.35 13.70 -32.21
C SER A 791 -16.68 15.09 -31.65
N LYS A 792 -15.74 16.05 -31.74
CA LYS A 792 -15.97 17.45 -31.32
C LYS A 792 -16.97 18.15 -32.23
N GLU A 793 -16.86 17.97 -33.53
CA GLU A 793 -17.80 18.44 -34.57
C GLU A 793 -19.22 17.94 -34.29
N ALA A 794 -19.41 16.62 -34.14
CA ALA A 794 -20.72 16.01 -33.90
C ALA A 794 -21.40 16.50 -32.59
N ILE A 795 -20.63 16.86 -31.56
CA ILE A 795 -21.15 17.44 -30.31
C ILE A 795 -21.51 18.92 -30.47
N ARG A 796 -20.72 19.68 -31.26
CA ARG A 796 -20.83 21.14 -31.40
C ARG A 796 -21.80 21.59 -32.50
N SER A 797 -22.00 20.79 -33.55
CA SER A 797 -22.81 21.15 -34.72
C SER A 797 -24.26 21.46 -34.35
N LYS A 798 -24.65 22.73 -34.48
CA LYS A 798 -26.04 23.16 -34.28
C LYS A 798 -26.95 22.61 -35.39
N ARG A 799 -26.42 22.47 -36.61
CA ARG A 799 -27.15 21.91 -37.75
C ARG A 799 -27.46 20.42 -37.54
N PHE A 800 -26.50 19.63 -37.06
CA PHE A 800 -26.72 18.22 -36.73
C PHE A 800 -27.74 18.04 -35.59
N LYS A 801 -27.63 18.82 -34.51
CA LYS A 801 -28.66 18.82 -33.44
C LYS A 801 -30.06 19.07 -34.01
N ARG A 802 -30.22 20.06 -34.89
CA ARG A 802 -31.51 20.39 -35.51
C ARG A 802 -32.04 19.33 -36.48
N VAL A 803 -31.17 18.61 -37.18
CA VAL A 803 -31.55 17.43 -37.99
C VAL A 803 -32.04 16.28 -37.10
N LEU A 804 -31.38 16.04 -35.96
CA LEU A 804 -31.85 15.05 -34.97
C LEU A 804 -33.23 15.40 -34.39
N GLU A 805 -33.52 16.68 -34.14
CA GLU A 805 -34.87 17.13 -33.71
C GLU A 805 -35.95 16.85 -34.76
N LEU A 806 -35.67 17.13 -36.03
CA LEU A 806 -36.60 16.85 -37.14
C LEU A 806 -36.92 15.36 -37.24
N ILE A 807 -35.89 14.51 -37.12
CA ILE A 807 -36.03 13.05 -37.12
C ILE A 807 -36.77 12.56 -35.86
N LEU A 808 -36.56 13.19 -34.71
CA LEU A 808 -37.28 12.88 -33.46
C LEU A 808 -38.78 13.15 -33.61
N ALA A 809 -39.14 14.36 -34.08
CA ALA A 809 -40.53 14.77 -34.26
C ALA A 809 -41.29 13.90 -35.27
N ILE A 810 -40.66 13.56 -36.40
CA ILE A 810 -41.24 12.69 -37.44
C ILE A 810 -41.33 11.24 -36.93
N GLY A 811 -40.29 10.72 -36.27
CA GLY A 811 -40.31 9.38 -35.67
C GLY A 811 -41.40 9.20 -34.60
N ASN A 812 -41.63 10.24 -33.78
CA ASN A 812 -42.72 10.29 -32.80
C ASN A 812 -44.11 10.41 -33.44
N TYR A 813 -44.23 11.03 -34.63
CA TYR A 813 -45.49 11.07 -35.38
C TYR A 813 -45.82 9.73 -36.07
N MET A 814 -44.81 9.07 -36.66
CA MET A 814 -44.97 7.76 -37.31
C MET A 814 -45.27 6.63 -36.31
N ASN A 815 -44.58 6.62 -35.17
CA ASN A 815 -44.71 5.57 -34.16
C ASN A 815 -45.71 5.99 -33.07
N ARG A 816 -46.95 5.53 -33.15
CA ARG A 816 -47.91 5.62 -32.01
C ARG A 816 -47.73 4.43 -31.05
N GLY A 817 -48.22 4.57 -29.82
CA GLY A 817 -48.19 3.53 -28.81
C GLY A 817 -46.79 3.29 -28.21
N ALA A 818 -46.48 2.05 -27.82
CA ALA A 818 -45.30 1.70 -27.03
C ALA A 818 -43.93 1.94 -27.71
N ARG A 819 -43.90 2.23 -29.02
CA ARG A 819 -42.67 2.65 -29.76
C ARG A 819 -42.61 4.16 -30.02
N GLY A 820 -43.64 4.91 -29.65
CA GLY A 820 -43.69 6.37 -29.69
C GLY A 820 -43.22 7.01 -28.39
N ASN A 821 -43.49 8.30 -28.24
CA ASN A 821 -43.18 9.10 -27.04
C ASN A 821 -41.70 8.92 -26.60
N ALA A 822 -40.79 8.94 -27.58
CA ALA A 822 -39.36 8.92 -27.35
C ALA A 822 -38.86 10.35 -27.07
N VAL A 823 -38.08 10.50 -25.99
CA VAL A 823 -37.37 11.76 -25.70
C VAL A 823 -36.03 11.82 -26.46
N GLY A 824 -35.52 10.66 -26.89
CA GLY A 824 -34.35 10.53 -27.76
C GLY A 824 -34.21 9.10 -28.30
N PHE A 825 -33.37 8.92 -29.33
CA PHE A 825 -33.11 7.62 -29.96
C PHE A 825 -31.61 7.33 -30.11
N LYS A 826 -31.23 6.05 -30.20
CA LYS A 826 -29.83 5.66 -30.51
C LYS A 826 -29.47 6.05 -31.94
N LEU A 827 -28.33 6.72 -32.14
CA LEU A 827 -27.87 7.21 -33.46
C LEU A 827 -27.77 6.12 -34.54
N THR A 828 -27.57 4.85 -34.17
CA THR A 828 -27.66 3.71 -35.11
C THR A 828 -29.03 3.53 -35.78
N SER A 829 -30.06 4.25 -35.31
CA SER A 829 -31.37 4.34 -35.97
C SER A 829 -31.36 5.20 -37.23
N LEU A 830 -30.37 6.10 -37.41
CA LEU A 830 -30.27 6.99 -38.58
C LEU A 830 -30.12 6.21 -39.89
N ASN A 831 -29.35 5.12 -39.88
CA ASN A 831 -29.16 4.26 -41.04
C ASN A 831 -30.49 3.73 -41.60
N LYS A 832 -31.49 3.53 -40.72
CA LYS A 832 -32.82 3.01 -41.08
C LYS A 832 -33.74 4.02 -41.76
N LEU A 833 -33.34 5.29 -41.87
CA LEU A 833 -34.07 6.33 -42.62
C LEU A 833 -34.04 6.05 -44.13
N ALA A 834 -32.97 5.41 -44.63
CA ALA A 834 -32.89 4.93 -46.00
C ALA A 834 -33.79 3.71 -46.22
N ASP A 835 -33.82 2.76 -45.28
CA ASP A 835 -34.63 1.52 -45.36
C ASP A 835 -36.14 1.78 -45.29
N THR A 836 -36.55 2.86 -44.61
CA THR A 836 -37.95 3.18 -44.35
C THR A 836 -38.61 3.79 -45.60
N LYS A 837 -38.91 2.93 -46.58
CA LYS A 837 -39.57 3.32 -47.84
C LYS A 837 -40.99 3.82 -47.64
N SER A 838 -41.37 4.81 -48.43
CA SER A 838 -42.77 5.20 -48.66
C SER A 838 -43.57 4.06 -49.30
N GLY A 839 -44.89 4.22 -49.32
CA GLY A 839 -45.87 3.29 -49.85
C GLY A 839 -45.76 3.11 -51.36
N SER A 840 -45.71 4.22 -52.09
CA SER A 840 -45.08 4.26 -53.40
C SER A 840 -43.58 4.03 -53.21
N SER A 841 -43.05 2.89 -53.69
CA SER A 841 -41.71 2.39 -53.33
C SER A 841 -40.50 3.19 -53.88
N LYS A 842 -40.76 4.38 -54.44
CA LYS A 842 -39.82 5.28 -55.11
C LYS A 842 -39.13 6.31 -54.20
N GLN A 843 -39.68 6.60 -53.03
CA GLN A 843 -39.09 7.51 -52.03
C GLN A 843 -38.83 6.78 -50.70
N THR A 844 -38.10 7.43 -49.81
CA THR A 844 -37.80 6.93 -48.45
C THR A 844 -37.99 8.05 -47.43
N LEU A 845 -38.02 7.70 -46.16
CA LEU A 845 -38.11 8.67 -45.06
C LEU A 845 -36.97 9.69 -45.11
N LEU A 846 -35.76 9.27 -45.51
CA LEU A 846 -34.64 10.17 -45.77
C LEU A 846 -34.92 11.18 -46.91
N HIS A 847 -35.55 10.75 -48.01
CA HIS A 847 -35.93 11.67 -49.10
C HIS A 847 -36.95 12.71 -48.63
N TYR A 848 -37.98 12.30 -47.89
CA TYR A 848 -38.98 13.22 -47.33
C TYR A 848 -38.36 14.22 -46.32
N ILE A 849 -37.38 13.77 -45.52
CA ILE A 849 -36.62 14.65 -44.62
C ILE A 849 -35.80 15.67 -45.42
N ILE A 850 -35.14 15.26 -46.51
CA ILE A 850 -34.37 16.17 -47.38
C ILE A 850 -35.30 17.18 -48.06
N GLU A 851 -36.42 16.74 -48.65
CA GLU A 851 -37.42 17.60 -49.27
C GLU A 851 -38.03 18.61 -48.27
N THR A 852 -38.22 18.19 -47.01
CA THR A 852 -38.62 19.07 -45.89
C THR A 852 -37.53 20.09 -45.54
N ILE A 853 -36.25 19.70 -45.60
CA ILE A 853 -35.12 20.60 -45.34
C ILE A 853 -34.96 21.62 -46.49
N GLU A 854 -35.00 21.17 -47.73
CA GLU A 854 -34.90 22.03 -48.93
C GLU A 854 -36.03 23.05 -49.01
N SER A 855 -37.26 22.65 -48.65
CA SER A 855 -38.43 23.53 -48.68
C SER A 855 -38.49 24.49 -47.48
N LYS A 856 -38.17 24.04 -46.26
CA LYS A 856 -38.48 24.76 -45.01
C LYS A 856 -37.30 25.05 -44.08
N LEU A 857 -36.13 24.42 -44.22
CA LEU A 857 -35.00 24.52 -43.26
C LEU A 857 -33.63 24.59 -43.96
N LYS A 858 -33.52 25.41 -45.02
CA LYS A 858 -32.38 25.43 -45.98
C LYS A 858 -30.97 25.53 -45.39
N ASP A 859 -30.78 26.13 -44.21
CA ASP A 859 -29.44 26.17 -43.56
C ASP A 859 -28.90 24.76 -43.22
N LEU A 860 -29.78 23.78 -42.97
CA LEU A 860 -29.36 22.42 -42.62
C LEU A 860 -28.75 21.66 -43.81
N LEU A 861 -28.89 22.14 -45.05
CA LEU A 861 -28.19 21.62 -46.22
C LEU A 861 -26.65 21.79 -46.10
N LYS A 862 -26.22 22.78 -45.31
CA LYS A 862 -24.80 23.08 -45.05
C LYS A 862 -24.19 22.26 -43.92
N ILE A 863 -24.86 21.21 -43.44
CA ILE A 863 -24.38 20.34 -42.35
C ILE A 863 -22.99 19.71 -42.61
N GLU A 864 -22.57 19.57 -43.86
CA GLU A 864 -21.20 19.11 -44.20
C GLU A 864 -20.11 20.13 -43.79
N GLU A 865 -20.42 21.42 -43.73
CA GLU A 865 -19.52 22.47 -43.19
C GLU A 865 -19.25 22.28 -41.69
N ASP A 866 -20.20 21.70 -40.97
CA ASP A 866 -20.13 21.49 -39.51
C ASP A 866 -19.44 20.17 -39.12
N LEU A 867 -19.32 19.21 -40.06
CA LEU A 867 -18.99 17.80 -39.82
C LEU A 867 -17.86 17.27 -40.74
N SER A 868 -16.89 18.13 -41.04
CA SER A 868 -15.89 17.90 -42.09
C SER A 868 -15.03 16.65 -41.89
N HIS A 869 -14.63 16.33 -40.65
CA HIS A 869 -13.75 15.20 -40.32
C HIS A 869 -14.50 13.87 -40.21
N VAL A 870 -15.83 13.88 -40.11
CA VAL A 870 -16.66 12.66 -39.95
C VAL A 870 -16.47 11.68 -41.11
N LYS A 871 -16.25 12.18 -42.33
CA LYS A 871 -15.99 11.34 -43.53
C LYS A 871 -14.67 10.58 -43.46
N ASP A 872 -13.66 11.10 -42.76
CA ASP A 872 -12.35 10.45 -42.60
C ASP A 872 -12.30 9.58 -41.34
N ALA A 873 -12.92 10.03 -40.24
CA ALA A 873 -13.14 9.21 -39.06
C ALA A 873 -13.88 7.89 -39.40
N ALA A 874 -14.87 7.93 -40.30
CA ALA A 874 -15.61 6.76 -40.76
C ALA A 874 -14.79 5.76 -41.61
N LYS A 875 -13.56 6.12 -42.03
CA LYS A 875 -12.63 5.22 -42.73
C LYS A 875 -11.72 4.47 -41.77
N VAL A 876 -11.63 4.91 -40.51
CA VAL A 876 -10.86 4.23 -39.46
C VAL A 876 -11.59 2.95 -39.06
N LYS A 877 -10.85 1.83 -39.05
CA LYS A 877 -11.29 0.49 -38.66
C LYS A 877 -10.36 -0.05 -37.59
#